data_AF-E3PWX1-F1
#
_entry.id   AF-E3PWX1-F1
#
_cell.length_a   1.000
_cell.length_b   1.000
_cell.length_c   1.000
_cell.angle_alpha   90.00
_cell.angle_beta   90.00
_cell.angle_gamma   90.00
#
_symmetry.space_group_name_H-M   'P 1'
#
loop_
_entity.id
_entity.type
_entity.pdbx_description
1 polymer ?
#
loop_
_entity_poly.entity_id
_entity_poly.type
_entity_poly.pdbx_seq_one_letter_code
_entity_poly.pdbx_strand_id
1 'polypeptide(L)'
;MNNKEFKYKIEKGVKRDLILKGNEEEKFIQKFWGGFFGVTFSKQGKFKTTDYTFAFLKPEDKFRESFNMYNEVLLLFSPYTEFESRTMDFVDKTLQEYDNRLDKVCILLVSKDQKIDIKIRQLNNENKDSKIIVPFKYDEFKNNELDIAIIENRFRDYFYSRDLFALESPLKADTYFYGRKQIVQNFYDKYMTGEQSGLFGLRKIGKTSVLYALERLIKLRGGNSIFLDCQDTKIHKSRWNELLNYIIEALITKYNISDSKFYEIEHYTEKDASKCFESDLLRVKSHLNNRRILLIFDEIEHITFRTSSTNHWAEENDYIYFWQTIRAVYQNNSSLFSFVLAGVNPLCIETSIVNNFDNPIFLMVNPTYLELFSVQDVKEMVQNIGNYMGLKFDEEVFTLLTNHYGGHPFLIRHICSLIHKEVDGYSRPYTVTKYEYNKNKSQYDEKIVCYIESIIQGLNKYYAHEYELLEILILKGHMEFEKICRRYNNAVEHLTGYGVLKKINKEYHITIEAIDLYVKENKKYREIPDTKEAIWQEITTRRNKLEESLRKIIIMKFMLSSDEDDAKKKIMKVIEEKRREKMNLKELKNIVKNELYLLDLKKIIEKNWVEFEKIFNDKNEFSIFFDFINKNRVDAHSKSISEKDLALLQMSFKWFEEKIEPYDY
;
A
#
# COMPACT_ATOMS: atom_id res chain seq x y z
N MET A 1 -57.80 20.81 13.85
CA MET A 1 -57.28 20.33 12.55
C MET A 1 -56.20 19.30 12.83
N ASN A 2 -56.47 18.03 12.51
CA ASN A 2 -55.56 16.91 12.75
C ASN A 2 -54.34 17.00 11.81
N ASN A 3 -53.15 17.22 12.37
CA ASN A 3 -51.90 17.00 11.66
C ASN A 3 -51.71 15.49 11.48
N LYS A 4 -52.13 14.97 10.32
CA LYS A 4 -51.65 13.67 9.83
C LYS A 4 -50.17 13.85 9.47
N GLU A 5 -49.28 13.37 10.32
CA GLU A 5 -47.90 13.08 9.94
C GLU A 5 -47.91 12.13 8.73
N PHE A 6 -47.40 12.61 7.60
CA PHE A 6 -47.14 11.77 6.44
C PHE A 6 -45.94 10.84 6.71
N LYS A 7 -46.15 9.73 7.42
CA LYS A 7 -45.17 8.62 7.51
C LYS A 7 -45.17 7.81 6.21
N TYR A 8 -44.49 8.30 5.16
CA TYR A 8 -44.24 7.55 3.92
C TYR A 8 -43.04 6.59 3.99
N LYS A 9 -42.55 6.27 5.19
CA LYS A 9 -41.39 5.38 5.37
C LYS A 9 -41.89 4.03 5.87
N ILE A 10 -41.90 3.03 4.98
CA ILE A 10 -42.18 1.64 5.37
C ILE A 10 -40.94 1.10 6.08
N GLU A 11 -41.08 0.85 7.37
CA GLU A 11 -40.05 0.23 8.19
C GLU A 11 -40.15 -1.30 8.17
N LYS A 12 -41.37 -1.83 8.07
CA LYS A 12 -41.68 -3.25 7.93
C LYS A 12 -42.85 -3.50 6.99
N GLY A 13 -42.86 -4.66 6.35
CA GLY A 13 -43.92 -5.13 5.46
C GLY A 13 -43.64 -4.86 3.99
N VAL A 14 -44.57 -5.30 3.15
CA VAL A 14 -44.51 -5.08 1.69
C VAL A 14 -45.12 -3.72 1.36
N LYS A 15 -44.43 -2.94 0.52
CA LYS A 15 -44.93 -1.64 0.10
C LYS A 15 -46.32 -1.71 -0.50
N ARG A 16 -47.20 -0.79 -0.07
CA ARG A 16 -48.56 -0.70 -0.60
C ARG A 16 -48.51 -0.61 -2.12
N ASP A 17 -49.33 -1.43 -2.78
CA ASP A 17 -49.44 -1.55 -4.24
C ASP A 17 -48.18 -2.12 -4.94
N LEU A 18 -47.20 -2.65 -4.20
CA LEU A 18 -46.06 -3.36 -4.77
C LEU A 18 -46.46 -4.76 -5.22
N ILE A 19 -46.29 -5.05 -6.51
CA ILE A 19 -46.47 -6.39 -7.08
C ILE A 19 -45.16 -7.16 -6.98
N LEU A 20 -45.13 -8.17 -6.11
CA LEU A 20 -43.97 -9.05 -5.98
C LEU A 20 -43.78 -9.89 -7.25
N LYS A 21 -42.57 -9.87 -7.80
CA LYS A 21 -42.14 -10.66 -8.96
C LYS A 21 -41.43 -11.93 -8.51
N GLY A 22 -41.31 -12.88 -9.43
CA GLY A 22 -40.71 -14.20 -9.16
C GLY A 22 -41.71 -15.34 -9.21
N ASN A 23 -41.20 -16.55 -8.95
CA ASN A 23 -42.04 -17.73 -8.70
C ASN A 23 -42.70 -17.65 -7.31
N GLU A 24 -43.57 -18.61 -6.97
CA GLU A 24 -44.30 -18.59 -5.69
C GLU A 24 -43.37 -18.66 -4.46
N GLU A 25 -42.26 -19.40 -4.55
CA GLU A 25 -41.27 -19.47 -3.46
C GLU A 25 -40.55 -18.13 -3.26
N GLU A 26 -40.11 -17.48 -4.33
CA GLU A 26 -39.46 -16.17 -4.30
C GLU A 26 -40.39 -15.09 -3.74
N LYS A 27 -41.68 -15.11 -4.11
CA LYS A 27 -42.70 -14.21 -3.55
C LYS A 27 -42.92 -14.47 -2.06
N PHE A 28 -42.92 -15.74 -1.64
CA PHE A 28 -43.04 -16.11 -0.23
C PHE A 28 -41.85 -15.59 0.58
N ILE A 29 -40.61 -15.79 0.10
CA ILE A 29 -39.39 -15.32 0.77
C ILE A 29 -39.39 -13.79 0.88
N GLN A 30 -39.81 -13.07 -0.17
CA GLN A 30 -39.98 -11.62 -0.09
C GLN A 30 -40.97 -11.21 1.01
N LYS A 31 -42.12 -11.89 1.14
CA LYS A 31 -43.07 -11.62 2.22
C LYS A 31 -42.49 -11.94 3.60
N PHE A 32 -41.72 -13.03 3.73
CA PHE A 32 -41.02 -13.38 4.96
C PHE A 32 -40.07 -12.26 5.40
N TRP A 33 -39.25 -11.73 4.48
CA TRP A 33 -38.39 -10.58 4.77
C TRP A 33 -39.19 -9.33 5.15
N GLY A 34 -40.43 -9.19 4.67
CA GLY A 34 -41.38 -8.18 5.11
C GLY A 34 -41.67 -8.18 6.63
N GLY A 35 -41.43 -9.29 7.34
CA GLY A 35 -41.53 -9.34 8.80
C GLY A 35 -40.44 -8.54 9.53
N PHE A 36 -39.28 -8.35 8.88
CA PHE A 36 -38.08 -7.78 9.49
C PHE A 36 -37.59 -6.51 8.78
N PHE A 37 -37.92 -6.34 7.49
CA PHE A 37 -37.53 -5.24 6.62
C PHE A 37 -38.75 -4.67 5.89
N GLY A 38 -38.63 -3.46 5.35
CA GLY A 38 -39.58 -2.93 4.38
C GLY A 38 -39.25 -3.40 2.97
N VAL A 39 -40.10 -4.21 2.32
CA VAL A 39 -39.90 -4.60 0.92
C VAL A 39 -40.43 -3.48 0.03
N THR A 40 -39.53 -2.71 -0.60
CA THR A 40 -39.89 -1.47 -1.32
C THR A 40 -39.83 -1.61 -2.84
N PHE A 41 -39.25 -2.69 -3.35
CA PHE A 41 -39.09 -2.96 -4.77
C PHE A 41 -39.00 -4.46 -5.04
N SER A 42 -39.48 -4.89 -6.21
CA SER A 42 -39.39 -6.26 -6.69
C SER A 42 -39.41 -6.26 -8.22
N LYS A 43 -38.45 -6.95 -8.86
CA LYS A 43 -38.30 -6.97 -10.32
C LYS A 43 -37.69 -8.29 -10.80
N GLN A 44 -37.99 -8.64 -12.04
CA GLN A 44 -37.24 -9.63 -12.81
C GLN A 44 -36.42 -8.91 -13.87
N GLY A 45 -35.12 -9.20 -13.92
CA GLY A 45 -34.17 -8.61 -14.84
C GLY A 45 -33.42 -9.68 -15.62
N LYS A 46 -33.37 -9.52 -16.94
CA LYS A 46 -32.56 -10.39 -17.80
C LYS A 46 -31.12 -9.88 -17.85
N PHE A 47 -30.17 -10.78 -17.70
CA PHE A 47 -28.75 -10.50 -17.91
C PHE A 47 -28.11 -11.62 -18.71
N LYS A 48 -27.51 -11.25 -19.85
CA LYS A 48 -27.07 -12.18 -20.88
C LYS A 48 -28.24 -13.11 -21.26
N THR A 49 -28.14 -14.41 -20.97
CA THR A 49 -29.15 -15.42 -21.29
C THR A 49 -30.01 -15.84 -20.10
N THR A 50 -29.80 -15.27 -18.91
CA THR A 50 -30.44 -15.71 -17.67
C THR A 50 -31.37 -14.64 -17.09
N ASP A 51 -32.52 -15.06 -16.58
CA ASP A 51 -33.45 -14.20 -15.86
C ASP A 51 -33.21 -14.30 -14.35
N TYR A 52 -33.08 -13.14 -13.69
CA TYR A 52 -32.87 -13.02 -12.25
C TYR A 52 -34.06 -12.33 -11.60
N THR A 53 -34.54 -12.87 -10.48
CA THR A 53 -35.50 -12.18 -9.61
C THR A 53 -34.72 -11.47 -8.49
N PHE A 54 -35.09 -10.23 -8.18
CA PHE A 54 -34.51 -9.49 -7.07
C PHE A 54 -35.49 -8.50 -6.44
N ALA A 55 -35.22 -8.13 -5.19
CA ALA A 55 -36.02 -7.20 -4.41
C ALA A 55 -35.11 -6.28 -3.58
N PHE A 56 -35.64 -5.14 -3.15
CA PHE A 56 -34.92 -4.21 -2.27
C PHE A 56 -35.55 -4.19 -0.89
N LEU A 57 -34.71 -4.36 0.12
CA LEU A 57 -35.08 -4.46 1.51
C LEU A 57 -34.62 -3.21 2.25
N LYS A 58 -35.56 -2.47 2.81
CA LYS A 58 -35.27 -1.33 3.67
C LYS A 58 -35.06 -1.79 5.10
N PRO A 59 -33.86 -1.61 5.68
CA PRO A 59 -33.57 -2.05 7.04
C PRO A 59 -34.38 -1.28 8.07
N GLU A 60 -34.85 -2.00 9.10
CA GLU A 60 -35.37 -1.46 10.35
C GLU A 60 -34.23 -0.87 11.19
N ASP A 61 -34.54 0.07 12.09
CA ASP A 61 -33.58 0.76 12.95
C ASP A 61 -32.63 -0.19 13.70
N LYS A 62 -33.10 -1.34 14.18
CA LYS A 62 -32.22 -2.34 14.81
C LYS A 62 -31.11 -2.85 13.88
N PHE A 63 -31.45 -3.14 12.61
CA PHE A 63 -30.48 -3.56 11.60
C PHE A 63 -29.60 -2.40 11.14
N ARG A 64 -30.15 -1.18 11.05
CA ARG A 64 -29.37 0.04 10.75
C ARG A 64 -28.27 0.26 11.77
N GLU A 65 -28.62 0.21 13.06
CA GLU A 65 -27.70 0.47 14.17
C GLU A 65 -26.66 -0.64 14.36
N SER A 66 -27.06 -1.90 14.16
CA SER A 66 -26.19 -3.06 14.39
C SER A 66 -25.22 -3.30 13.23
N PHE A 67 -25.63 -3.04 11.99
CA PHE A 67 -24.86 -3.44 10.80
C PHE A 67 -24.56 -2.28 9.83
N ASN A 68 -24.83 -1.03 10.24
CA ASN A 68 -24.56 0.17 9.46
C ASN A 68 -25.28 0.24 8.09
N MET A 69 -26.45 -0.39 7.98
CA MET A 69 -27.22 -0.46 6.74
C MET A 69 -28.17 0.74 6.62
N TYR A 70 -27.78 1.85 6.00
CA TYR A 70 -28.68 3.00 5.84
C TYR A 70 -29.47 3.00 4.53
N ASN A 71 -28.88 2.45 3.47
CA ASN A 71 -29.52 2.29 2.17
C ASN A 71 -30.34 0.99 2.11
N GLU A 72 -31.08 0.78 1.02
CA GLU A 72 -31.82 -0.47 0.82
C GLU A 72 -30.85 -1.59 0.45
N VAL A 73 -31.03 -2.77 1.02
CA VAL A 73 -30.19 -3.95 0.76
C VAL A 73 -30.75 -4.73 -0.42
N LEU A 74 -29.87 -5.19 -1.31
CA LEU A 74 -30.25 -6.04 -2.43
C LEU A 74 -30.53 -7.47 -1.93
N LEU A 75 -31.76 -7.95 -2.13
CA LEU A 75 -32.12 -9.36 -2.02
C LEU A 75 -32.14 -9.98 -3.41
N LEU A 76 -31.17 -10.84 -3.71
CA LEU A 76 -31.02 -11.52 -4.99
C LEU A 76 -31.35 -13.00 -4.87
N PHE A 77 -32.15 -13.50 -5.82
CA PHE A 77 -32.44 -14.91 -5.97
C PHE A 77 -31.57 -15.51 -7.08
N SER A 78 -30.68 -16.45 -6.72
CA SER A 78 -29.88 -17.19 -7.69
C SER A 78 -30.80 -18.14 -8.47
N PRO A 79 -30.78 -18.08 -9.82
CA PRO A 79 -31.61 -18.95 -10.67
C PRO A 79 -31.02 -20.36 -10.81
N TYR A 80 -29.77 -20.57 -10.40
CA TYR A 80 -29.04 -21.83 -10.61
C TYR A 80 -29.25 -22.83 -9.48
N THR A 81 -29.21 -24.13 -9.82
CA THR A 81 -29.22 -25.24 -8.84
C THR A 81 -27.91 -25.29 -8.07
N GLU A 82 -26.79 -25.09 -8.75
CA GLU A 82 -25.47 -24.89 -8.15
C GLU A 82 -25.04 -23.44 -8.36
N PHE A 83 -24.45 -22.82 -7.34
CA PHE A 83 -24.02 -21.44 -7.44
C PHE A 83 -22.93 -21.26 -8.50
N GLU A 84 -23.14 -20.29 -9.40
CA GLU A 84 -22.18 -19.87 -10.42
C GLU A 84 -21.71 -18.43 -10.15
N SER A 85 -20.40 -18.18 -10.27
CA SER A 85 -19.77 -16.88 -10.00
C SER A 85 -20.30 -15.74 -10.88
N ARG A 86 -20.81 -16.04 -12.09
CA ARG A 86 -21.46 -15.07 -12.98
C ARG A 86 -22.68 -14.36 -12.38
N THR A 87 -23.24 -14.90 -11.29
CA THR A 87 -24.27 -14.22 -10.48
C THR A 87 -23.75 -12.89 -9.94
N MET A 88 -22.44 -12.78 -9.65
CA MET A 88 -21.82 -11.55 -9.17
C MET A 88 -21.76 -10.47 -10.26
N ASP A 89 -21.58 -10.83 -11.53
CA ASP A 89 -21.67 -9.86 -12.65
C ASP A 89 -23.04 -9.14 -12.64
N PHE A 90 -24.10 -9.88 -12.32
CA PHE A 90 -25.45 -9.33 -12.25
C PHE A 90 -25.66 -8.45 -11.01
N VAL A 91 -25.08 -8.84 -9.86
CA VAL A 91 -25.02 -8.00 -8.66
C VAL A 91 -24.37 -6.66 -9.02
N ASP A 92 -23.21 -6.69 -9.67
CA ASP A 92 -22.43 -5.49 -10.00
C ASP A 92 -23.21 -4.56 -10.94
N LYS A 93 -23.81 -5.13 -11.99
CA LYS A 93 -24.71 -4.40 -12.88
C LYS A 93 -25.87 -3.75 -12.11
N THR A 94 -26.51 -4.50 -11.21
CA THR A 94 -27.69 -4.04 -10.48
C THR A 94 -27.33 -2.92 -9.50
N LEU A 95 -26.24 -3.07 -8.75
CA LEU A 95 -25.74 -2.02 -7.87
C LEU A 95 -25.39 -0.75 -8.66
N GLN A 96 -24.79 -0.89 -9.84
CA GLN A 96 -24.50 0.25 -10.71
C GLN A 96 -25.77 0.91 -11.27
N GLU A 97 -26.79 0.14 -11.66
CA GLU A 97 -28.08 0.66 -12.15
C GLU A 97 -28.84 1.43 -11.05
N TYR A 98 -28.72 1.01 -9.79
CA TYR A 98 -29.43 1.59 -8.63
C TYR A 98 -28.48 2.21 -7.59
N ASP A 99 -27.42 2.87 -8.05
CA ASP A 99 -26.26 3.31 -7.24
C ASP A 99 -26.61 4.19 -6.03
N ASN A 100 -27.60 5.08 -6.17
CA ASN A 100 -28.04 6.00 -5.11
C ASN A 100 -29.06 5.40 -4.15
N ARG A 101 -29.56 4.19 -4.43
CA ARG A 101 -30.67 3.57 -3.70
C ARG A 101 -30.20 2.37 -2.88
N LEU A 102 -29.30 1.57 -3.43
CA LEU A 102 -28.81 0.35 -2.82
C LEU A 102 -27.60 0.57 -1.90
N ASP A 103 -27.49 -0.26 -0.88
CA ASP A 103 -26.27 -0.43 -0.11
C ASP A 103 -25.23 -1.14 -0.99
N LYS A 104 -24.01 -0.58 -1.06
CA LYS A 104 -22.94 -1.08 -1.94
C LYS A 104 -22.09 -2.17 -1.29
N VAL A 105 -22.28 -2.39 0.02
CA VAL A 105 -21.52 -3.33 0.84
C VAL A 105 -22.33 -4.60 1.07
N CYS A 106 -23.59 -4.50 1.49
CA CYS A 106 -24.40 -5.66 1.86
C CYS A 106 -25.28 -6.18 0.72
N ILE A 107 -25.21 -7.50 0.47
CA ILE A 107 -26.14 -8.22 -0.41
C ILE A 107 -26.65 -9.47 0.31
N LEU A 108 -27.96 -9.71 0.24
CA LEU A 108 -28.56 -10.97 0.63
C LEU A 108 -28.72 -11.85 -0.61
N LEU A 109 -28.17 -13.05 -0.58
CA LEU A 109 -28.22 -13.99 -1.69
C LEU A 109 -28.98 -15.24 -1.29
N VAL A 110 -30.07 -15.54 -1.98
CA VAL A 110 -30.85 -16.77 -1.79
C VAL A 110 -30.51 -17.76 -2.90
N SER A 111 -30.03 -18.96 -2.55
CA SER A 111 -29.57 -19.97 -3.51
C SER A 111 -30.19 -21.34 -3.26
N LYS A 112 -30.37 -22.13 -4.33
CA LYS A 112 -30.78 -23.55 -4.24
C LYS A 112 -29.61 -24.46 -3.88
N ASP A 113 -28.39 -23.94 -3.94
CA ASP A 113 -27.17 -24.68 -3.64
C ASP A 113 -27.01 -24.91 -2.13
N GLN A 114 -27.05 -26.16 -1.70
CA GLN A 114 -26.93 -26.54 -0.29
C GLN A 114 -25.55 -26.23 0.31
N LYS A 115 -24.53 -26.02 -0.54
CA LYS A 115 -23.16 -25.66 -0.16
C LYS A 115 -22.86 -24.17 -0.33
N ILE A 116 -23.89 -23.33 -0.51
CA ILE A 116 -23.71 -21.89 -0.74
C ILE A 116 -22.86 -21.21 0.34
N ASP A 117 -23.01 -21.58 1.61
CA ASP A 117 -22.21 -21.02 2.72
C ASP A 117 -20.71 -21.21 2.51
N ILE A 118 -20.29 -22.42 2.10
CA ILE A 118 -18.89 -22.76 1.85
C ILE A 118 -18.39 -22.00 0.61
N LYS A 119 -19.18 -21.97 -0.47
CA LYS A 119 -18.82 -21.28 -1.71
C LYS A 119 -18.68 -19.77 -1.50
N ILE A 120 -19.59 -19.14 -0.76
CA ILE A 120 -19.49 -17.72 -0.44
C ILE A 120 -18.30 -17.44 0.50
N ARG A 121 -18.02 -18.29 1.49
CA ARG A 121 -16.81 -18.15 2.32
C ARG A 121 -15.53 -18.26 1.50
N GLN A 122 -15.46 -19.19 0.54
CA GLN A 122 -14.34 -19.30 -0.40
C GLN A 122 -14.21 -18.06 -1.28
N LEU A 123 -15.30 -17.60 -1.90
CA LEU A 123 -15.31 -16.37 -2.70
C LEU A 123 -14.92 -15.13 -1.88
N ASN A 124 -15.32 -15.06 -0.62
CA ASN A 124 -14.94 -13.97 0.28
C ASN A 124 -13.44 -14.01 0.64
N ASN A 125 -12.85 -15.20 0.73
CA ASN A 125 -11.42 -15.37 0.93
C ASN A 125 -10.61 -15.03 -0.34
N GLU A 126 -11.15 -15.37 -1.51
CA GLU A 126 -10.52 -15.15 -2.82
C GLU A 126 -10.63 -13.68 -3.28
N ASN A 127 -11.79 -13.05 -3.05
CA ASN A 127 -12.08 -11.66 -3.44
C ASN A 127 -12.19 -10.76 -2.21
N LYS A 128 -11.06 -10.16 -1.82
CA LYS A 128 -10.99 -9.15 -0.76
C LYS A 128 -11.83 -7.89 -1.05
N ASP A 129 -12.36 -7.72 -2.27
CA ASP A 129 -13.09 -6.53 -2.69
C ASP A 129 -14.52 -6.44 -2.10
N SER A 130 -14.61 -5.66 -1.02
CA SER A 130 -15.72 -4.82 -0.51
C SER A 130 -17.14 -5.36 -0.22
N LYS A 131 -17.62 -6.47 -0.78
CA LYS A 131 -19.05 -6.86 -0.61
C LYS A 131 -19.25 -7.94 0.45
N ILE A 132 -20.08 -7.67 1.44
CA ILE A 132 -20.56 -8.64 2.42
C ILE A 132 -21.79 -9.34 1.84
N ILE A 133 -21.61 -10.60 1.45
CA ILE A 133 -22.68 -11.43 0.92
C ILE A 133 -23.16 -12.33 2.05
N VAL A 134 -24.43 -12.18 2.41
CA VAL A 134 -25.09 -13.02 3.42
C VAL A 134 -25.92 -14.07 2.67
N PRO A 135 -25.46 -15.33 2.60
CA PRO A 135 -26.18 -16.38 1.89
C PRO A 135 -27.33 -16.96 2.71
N PHE A 136 -28.38 -17.33 2.00
CA PHE A 136 -29.52 -18.09 2.49
C PHE A 136 -29.86 -19.19 1.49
N LYS A 137 -30.44 -20.29 1.98
CA LYS A 137 -30.93 -21.38 1.14
C LYS A 137 -32.44 -21.29 1.03
N TYR A 138 -33.01 -21.71 -0.09
CA TYR A 138 -34.46 -21.74 -0.27
C TYR A 138 -35.17 -22.58 0.81
N ASP A 139 -34.58 -23.72 1.20
CA ASP A 139 -35.22 -24.66 2.13
C ASP A 139 -35.30 -24.12 3.56
N GLU A 140 -34.39 -23.22 3.97
CA GLU A 140 -34.39 -22.58 5.30
C GLU A 140 -35.67 -21.76 5.55
N PHE A 141 -36.25 -21.20 4.49
CA PHE A 141 -37.49 -20.43 4.58
C PHE A 141 -38.74 -21.32 4.64
N LYS A 142 -38.67 -22.56 4.12
CA LYS A 142 -39.82 -23.48 4.09
C LYS A 142 -40.04 -24.19 5.41
N ASN A 143 -38.96 -24.51 6.11
CA ASN A 143 -39.01 -25.30 7.34
C ASN A 143 -39.27 -24.47 8.61
N ASN A 144 -39.54 -23.15 8.49
CA ASN A 144 -39.57 -22.19 9.62
C ASN A 144 -38.30 -22.24 10.49
N GLU A 145 -37.16 -22.58 9.88
CA GLU A 145 -35.86 -22.65 10.57
C GLU A 145 -35.25 -21.27 10.83
N LEU A 146 -35.81 -20.21 10.23
CA LEU A 146 -35.31 -18.84 10.34
C LEU A 146 -36.22 -18.02 11.26
N ASP A 147 -35.69 -17.64 12.43
CA ASP A 147 -36.23 -16.58 13.26
C ASP A 147 -35.32 -15.34 13.23
N ILE A 148 -35.74 -14.27 13.89
CA ILE A 148 -34.97 -13.03 13.95
C ILE A 148 -33.58 -13.23 14.59
N ALA A 149 -33.46 -14.11 15.58
CA ALA A 149 -32.20 -14.35 16.28
C ALA A 149 -31.19 -15.09 15.39
N ILE A 150 -31.66 -16.06 14.60
CA ILE A 150 -30.85 -16.80 13.63
C ILE A 150 -30.42 -15.89 12.48
N ILE A 151 -31.32 -15.04 11.98
CA ILE A 151 -30.98 -14.02 10.97
C ILE A 151 -29.92 -13.08 11.53
N GLU A 152 -30.11 -12.54 12.73
CA GLU A 152 -29.14 -11.66 13.38
C GLU A 152 -27.79 -12.35 13.59
N ASN A 153 -27.77 -13.61 14.07
CA ASN A 153 -26.56 -14.41 14.19
C ASN A 153 -25.84 -14.56 12.85
N ARG A 154 -26.57 -14.88 11.78
CA ARG A 154 -26.00 -15.02 10.46
C ARG A 154 -25.42 -13.70 9.96
N PHE A 155 -26.13 -12.60 10.13
CA PHE A 155 -25.58 -11.28 9.80
C PHE A 155 -24.30 -11.02 10.58
N ARG A 156 -24.25 -11.30 11.89
CA ARG A 156 -23.02 -11.19 12.69
C ARG A 156 -21.88 -12.02 12.13
N ASP A 157 -22.14 -13.28 11.77
CA ASP A 157 -21.13 -14.20 11.23
C ASP A 157 -20.50 -13.68 9.94
N TYR A 158 -21.29 -13.05 9.05
CA TYR A 158 -20.79 -12.55 7.76
C TYR A 158 -20.27 -11.10 7.82
N PHE A 159 -20.80 -10.26 8.70
CA PHE A 159 -20.36 -8.87 8.87
C PHE A 159 -19.09 -8.76 9.70
N TYR A 160 -19.01 -9.49 10.81
CA TYR A 160 -17.97 -9.28 11.82
C TYR A 160 -16.75 -10.18 11.67
N SER A 161 -16.85 -11.26 10.88
CA SER A 161 -15.70 -12.12 10.57
C SER A 161 -14.73 -11.50 9.56
N ARG A 162 -15.12 -10.39 8.92
CA ARG A 162 -14.33 -9.78 7.86
C ARG A 162 -13.59 -8.55 8.36
N ASP A 163 -12.28 -8.55 8.18
CA ASP A 163 -11.46 -7.37 8.37
C ASP A 163 -11.56 -6.44 7.13
N LEU A 164 -12.47 -5.48 7.20
CA LEU A 164 -12.64 -4.43 6.19
C LEU A 164 -11.55 -3.34 6.26
N PHE A 165 -10.74 -3.30 7.31
CA PHE A 165 -9.59 -2.39 7.39
C PHE A 165 -8.41 -2.90 6.55
N ALA A 166 -8.19 -4.23 6.49
CA ALA A 166 -7.08 -4.91 5.80
C ALA A 166 -7.10 -4.87 4.24
N LEU A 167 -7.79 -3.90 3.63
CA LEU A 167 -7.73 -3.67 2.19
C LEU A 167 -6.38 -3.04 1.82
N GLU A 168 -5.52 -3.81 1.16
CA GLU A 168 -4.20 -3.37 0.68
C GLU A 168 -4.23 -2.76 -0.73
N SER A 169 -5.29 -3.05 -1.50
CA SER A 169 -5.44 -2.55 -2.87
C SER A 169 -6.02 -1.13 -2.90
N PRO A 170 -5.65 -0.30 -3.91
CA PRO A 170 -6.27 1.00 -4.08
C PRO A 170 -7.80 0.87 -4.23
N LEU A 171 -8.52 1.83 -3.65
CA LEU A 171 -9.97 1.75 -3.57
C LEU A 171 -10.61 1.99 -4.94
N LYS A 172 -11.10 0.91 -5.54
CA LYS A 172 -11.77 0.92 -6.86
C LYS A 172 -13.25 1.33 -6.76
N ALA A 173 -13.83 1.35 -5.57
CA ALA A 173 -15.21 1.75 -5.32
C ALA A 173 -15.30 3.04 -4.49
N ASP A 174 -16.33 3.85 -4.75
CA ASP A 174 -16.57 5.11 -4.03
C ASP A 174 -16.90 4.91 -2.54
N THR A 175 -17.33 3.70 -2.16
CA THR A 175 -17.82 3.35 -0.81
C THR A 175 -16.78 3.59 0.30
N TYR A 176 -15.50 3.55 -0.03
CA TYR A 176 -14.41 3.77 0.94
C TYR A 176 -13.59 5.03 0.62
N PHE A 177 -14.08 5.90 -0.28
CA PHE A 177 -13.36 7.08 -0.73
C PHE A 177 -13.73 8.31 0.12
N TYR A 178 -12.86 8.65 1.09
CA TYR A 178 -13.09 9.71 2.08
C TYR A 178 -12.24 10.96 1.82
N GLY A 179 -12.73 12.14 2.22
CA GLY A 179 -12.01 13.42 2.26
C GLY A 179 -11.54 14.02 0.92
N ARG A 180 -11.60 13.26 -0.18
CA ARG A 180 -10.86 13.57 -1.43
C ARG A 180 -11.72 13.99 -2.62
N LYS A 181 -13.03 14.19 -2.38
CA LYS A 181 -14.00 14.52 -3.44
C LYS A 181 -13.65 15.83 -4.16
N GLN A 182 -13.16 16.84 -3.42
CA GLN A 182 -12.80 18.13 -4.01
C GLN A 182 -11.66 18.02 -5.01
N ILE A 183 -10.62 17.23 -4.71
CA ILE A 183 -9.48 17.01 -5.61
C ILE A 183 -9.95 16.36 -6.92
N VAL A 184 -10.82 15.35 -6.82
CA VAL A 184 -11.40 14.68 -8.00
C VAL A 184 -12.20 15.65 -8.86
N GLN A 185 -13.02 16.53 -8.26
CA GLN A 185 -13.77 17.55 -9.01
C GLN A 185 -12.82 18.55 -9.67
N ASN A 186 -11.83 19.07 -8.94
CA ASN A 186 -10.86 20.02 -9.49
C ASN A 186 -10.10 19.42 -10.71
N PHE A 187 -9.73 18.14 -10.65
CA PHE A 187 -9.05 17.48 -11.77
C PHE A 187 -9.98 17.22 -12.96
N TYR A 188 -11.25 16.93 -12.69
CA TYR A 188 -12.25 16.83 -13.73
C TYR A 188 -12.49 18.17 -14.43
N ASP A 189 -12.52 19.27 -13.69
CA ASP A 189 -12.66 20.62 -14.26
C ASP A 189 -11.46 20.97 -15.15
N LYS A 190 -10.24 20.66 -14.71
CA LYS A 190 -9.03 20.80 -15.55
C LYS A 190 -9.06 19.94 -16.80
N TYR A 191 -9.53 18.69 -16.70
CA TYR A 191 -9.75 17.84 -17.86
C TYR A 191 -10.73 18.49 -18.85
N MET A 192 -11.77 19.16 -18.37
CA MET A 192 -12.74 19.87 -19.22
C MET A 192 -12.14 21.10 -19.90
N THR A 193 -11.30 21.88 -19.22
CA THR A 193 -10.60 23.02 -19.83
C THR A 193 -9.43 22.61 -20.71
N GLY A 194 -8.88 21.41 -20.52
CA GLY A 194 -7.70 20.89 -21.24
C GLY A 194 -6.39 21.16 -20.53
N GLU A 195 -6.46 21.63 -19.29
CA GLU A 195 -5.31 21.86 -18.44
C GLU A 195 -4.71 20.56 -17.91
N GLN A 196 -3.42 20.60 -17.62
CA GLN A 196 -2.68 19.48 -17.06
C GLN A 196 -2.77 19.49 -15.53
N SER A 197 -2.73 18.30 -14.93
CA SER A 197 -2.82 18.14 -13.47
C SER A 197 -1.64 17.34 -12.93
N GLY A 198 -1.22 17.66 -11.70
CA GLY A 198 -0.16 16.94 -10.99
C GLY A 198 -0.66 16.55 -9.60
N LEU A 199 -0.55 15.28 -9.23
CA LEU A 199 -0.95 14.72 -7.94
C LEU A 199 0.25 14.12 -7.23
N PHE A 200 0.77 14.82 -6.23
CA PHE A 200 1.97 14.41 -5.50
C PHE A 200 1.63 14.09 -4.04
N GLY A 201 2.47 13.32 -3.36
CA GLY A 201 2.22 12.95 -1.97
C GLY A 201 2.83 11.61 -1.58
N LEU A 202 2.89 11.32 -0.28
CA LEU A 202 3.58 10.15 0.25
C LEU A 202 3.15 8.82 -0.37
N ARG A 203 4.02 7.81 -0.28
CA ARG A 203 3.70 6.45 -0.72
C ARG A 203 2.52 5.91 0.09
N LYS A 204 1.60 5.19 -0.56
CA LYS A 204 0.39 4.61 0.06
C LYS A 204 -0.58 5.63 0.69
N ILE A 205 -0.40 6.93 0.45
CA ILE A 205 -1.37 7.93 0.88
C ILE A 205 -2.70 7.77 0.14
N GLY A 206 -2.70 7.18 -1.06
CA GLY A 206 -3.90 6.82 -1.83
C GLY A 206 -4.16 7.71 -3.06
N LYS A 207 -3.08 8.13 -3.73
CA LYS A 207 -3.11 8.83 -5.03
C LYS A 207 -3.84 8.02 -6.10
N THR A 208 -3.48 6.75 -6.27
CA THR A 208 -4.14 5.81 -7.19
C THR A 208 -5.64 5.70 -6.96
N SER A 209 -6.10 5.80 -5.70
CA SER A 209 -7.55 5.79 -5.40
C SER A 209 -8.27 7.05 -5.90
N VAL A 210 -7.60 8.22 -5.84
CA VAL A 210 -8.10 9.49 -6.43
C VAL A 210 -8.17 9.38 -7.94
N LEU A 211 -7.14 8.83 -8.57
CA LEU A 211 -7.09 8.65 -10.01
C LEU A 211 -8.18 7.70 -10.52
N TYR A 212 -8.44 6.59 -9.82
CA TYR A 212 -9.56 5.70 -10.16
C TYR A 212 -10.91 6.40 -9.98
N ALA A 213 -11.08 7.24 -8.95
CA ALA A 213 -12.29 8.04 -8.78
C ALA A 213 -12.48 9.05 -9.92
N LEU A 214 -11.41 9.69 -10.37
CA LEU A 214 -11.42 10.58 -11.53
C LEU A 214 -11.81 9.84 -12.81
N GLU A 215 -11.21 8.69 -13.08
CA GLU A 215 -11.54 7.86 -14.23
C GLU A 215 -13.02 7.43 -14.24
N ARG A 216 -13.56 7.03 -13.08
CA ARG A 216 -14.99 6.72 -12.93
C ARG A 216 -15.86 7.93 -13.25
N LEU A 217 -15.51 9.11 -12.73
CA LEU A 217 -16.26 10.34 -12.98
C LEU A 217 -16.24 10.74 -14.46
N ILE A 218 -15.09 10.64 -15.12
CA ILE A 218 -14.95 10.89 -16.56
C ILE A 218 -15.83 9.93 -17.35
N LYS A 219 -15.75 8.63 -17.06
CA LYS A 219 -16.58 7.61 -17.72
C LYS A 219 -18.08 7.87 -17.51
N LEU A 220 -18.49 8.20 -16.29
CA LEU A 220 -19.89 8.53 -15.95
C LEU A 220 -20.43 9.71 -16.78
N ARG A 221 -19.56 10.68 -17.09
CA ARG A 221 -19.88 11.87 -17.90
C ARG A 221 -19.65 11.63 -19.40
N GLY A 222 -19.35 10.39 -19.80
CA GLY A 222 -19.11 9.98 -21.19
C GLY A 222 -17.79 10.50 -21.77
N GLY A 223 -16.82 10.88 -20.93
CA GLY A 223 -15.48 11.23 -21.36
C GLY A 223 -14.60 10.00 -21.58
N ASN A 224 -13.39 10.23 -22.06
CA ASN A 224 -12.42 9.18 -22.38
C ASN A 224 -11.14 9.33 -21.56
N SER A 225 -10.57 8.23 -21.11
CA SER A 225 -9.33 8.19 -20.35
C SER A 225 -8.56 6.90 -20.60
N ILE A 226 -7.26 6.92 -20.35
CA ILE A 226 -6.41 5.73 -20.21
C ILE A 226 -5.57 5.87 -18.94
N PHE A 227 -5.44 4.76 -18.22
CA PHE A 227 -4.66 4.67 -17.00
C PHE A 227 -3.36 3.93 -17.31
N LEU A 228 -2.22 4.55 -17.00
CA LEU A 228 -0.88 4.07 -17.28
C LEU A 228 -0.14 3.97 -15.94
N ASP A 229 0.07 2.74 -15.47
CA ASP A 229 0.93 2.47 -14.31
C ASP A 229 2.38 2.44 -14.77
N CYS A 230 3.14 3.49 -14.48
CA CYS A 230 4.52 3.58 -14.94
C CYS A 230 5.44 2.53 -14.28
N GLN A 231 4.98 1.80 -13.27
CA GLN A 231 5.71 0.64 -12.71
C GLN A 231 5.65 -0.60 -13.60
N ASP A 232 4.72 -0.67 -14.56
CA ASP A 232 4.60 -1.81 -15.47
C ASP A 232 5.85 -1.87 -16.38
N THR A 233 6.41 -3.07 -16.54
CA THR A 233 7.57 -3.30 -17.40
C THR A 233 7.29 -2.93 -18.85
N LYS A 234 6.04 -3.02 -19.31
CA LYS A 234 5.62 -2.57 -20.64
C LYS A 234 5.72 -1.05 -20.84
N ILE A 235 5.84 -0.29 -19.75
CA ILE A 235 6.00 1.16 -19.80
C ILE A 235 7.45 1.53 -19.50
N HIS A 236 7.96 1.18 -18.31
CA HIS A 236 9.29 1.67 -17.92
C HIS A 236 10.46 0.96 -18.62
N LYS A 237 10.26 -0.22 -19.24
CA LYS A 237 11.30 -0.84 -20.08
C LYS A 237 11.26 -0.38 -21.53
N SER A 238 10.13 0.14 -22.00
CA SER A 238 9.99 0.65 -23.35
C SER A 238 10.79 1.93 -23.56
N ARG A 239 11.32 2.10 -24.77
CA ARG A 239 11.89 3.38 -25.21
C ARG A 239 10.78 4.42 -25.37
N TRP A 240 11.14 5.70 -25.38
CA TRP A 240 10.17 6.81 -25.46
C TRP A 240 9.19 6.71 -26.62
N ASN A 241 9.65 6.30 -27.80
CA ASN A 241 8.86 6.15 -29.02
C ASN A 241 7.96 4.91 -28.98
N GLU A 242 8.44 3.82 -28.38
CA GLU A 242 7.65 2.61 -28.12
C GLU A 242 6.52 2.89 -27.14
N LEU A 243 6.78 3.70 -26.09
CA LEU A 243 5.76 4.10 -25.13
C LEU A 243 4.65 4.94 -25.79
N LEU A 244 4.98 5.82 -26.73
CA LEU A 244 3.98 6.57 -27.49
C LEU A 244 3.06 5.64 -28.29
N ASN A 245 3.62 4.64 -28.97
CA ASN A 245 2.84 3.62 -29.68
C ASN A 245 1.99 2.79 -28.73
N TYR A 246 2.55 2.34 -27.60
CA TYR A 246 1.83 1.58 -26.58
C TYR A 246 0.61 2.33 -26.04
N ILE A 247 0.70 3.65 -25.83
CA ILE A 247 -0.45 4.47 -25.41
C ILE A 247 -1.59 4.38 -26.43
N ILE A 248 -1.28 4.39 -27.72
CA ILE A 248 -2.27 4.24 -28.79
C ILE A 248 -2.87 2.82 -28.78
N GLU A 249 -2.05 1.78 -28.71
CA GLU A 249 -2.52 0.39 -28.65
C GLU A 249 -3.43 0.14 -27.42
N ALA A 250 -3.07 0.71 -26.28
CA ALA A 250 -3.84 0.64 -25.05
C ALA A 250 -5.20 1.34 -25.20
N LEU A 251 -5.25 2.50 -25.88
CA LEU A 251 -6.50 3.19 -26.20
C LEU A 251 -7.37 2.38 -27.17
N ILE A 252 -6.78 1.85 -28.24
CA ILE A 252 -7.48 1.01 -29.23
C ILE A 252 -8.12 -0.19 -28.54
N THR A 253 -7.35 -0.89 -27.71
CA THR A 253 -7.80 -2.06 -26.96
C THR A 253 -8.90 -1.71 -25.96
N LYS A 254 -8.70 -0.66 -25.14
CA LYS A 254 -9.67 -0.26 -24.12
C LYS A 254 -11.03 0.11 -24.70
N TYR A 255 -11.04 0.74 -25.87
CA TYR A 255 -12.26 1.22 -26.51
C TYR A 255 -12.75 0.33 -27.67
N ASN A 256 -12.13 -0.83 -27.89
CA ASN A 256 -12.44 -1.77 -28.97
C ASN A 256 -12.52 -1.09 -30.35
N ILE A 257 -11.55 -0.22 -30.65
CA ILE A 257 -11.51 0.50 -31.92
C ILE A 257 -11.02 -0.46 -33.01
N SER A 258 -11.78 -0.57 -34.10
CA SER A 258 -11.42 -1.40 -35.25
C SER A 258 -11.15 -0.50 -36.46
N ASP A 259 -9.89 -0.05 -36.60
CA ASP A 259 -9.42 0.71 -37.77
C ASP A 259 -8.03 0.20 -38.16
N SER A 260 -7.87 -0.26 -39.40
CA SER A 260 -6.60 -0.80 -39.89
C SER A 260 -5.60 0.29 -40.32
N LYS A 261 -5.95 1.58 -40.17
CA LYS A 261 -5.11 2.70 -40.59
C LYS A 261 -4.09 3.13 -39.54
N PHE A 262 -4.23 2.68 -38.29
CA PHE A 262 -3.27 3.00 -37.22
C PHE A 262 -1.86 2.56 -37.60
N TYR A 263 -0.87 3.34 -37.17
CA TYR A 263 0.52 3.03 -37.46
C TYR A 263 1.02 1.90 -36.54
N GLU A 264 1.69 0.91 -37.14
CA GLU A 264 2.40 -0.14 -36.41
C GLU A 264 3.69 0.43 -35.79
N ILE A 265 4.26 -0.30 -34.81
CA ILE A 265 5.44 0.13 -34.04
C ILE A 265 6.64 0.50 -34.93
N GLU A 266 6.81 -0.16 -36.07
CA GLU A 266 7.89 0.07 -37.04
C GLU A 266 7.87 1.50 -37.62
N HIS A 267 6.71 2.16 -37.60
CA HIS A 267 6.55 3.54 -38.06
C HIS A 267 6.90 4.57 -36.98
N TYR A 268 6.87 4.18 -35.70
CA TYR A 268 7.25 5.02 -34.56
C TYR A 268 8.78 5.10 -34.43
N THR A 269 9.46 5.49 -35.51
CA THR A 269 10.91 5.76 -35.49
C THR A 269 11.20 7.05 -34.71
N GLU A 270 12.44 7.27 -34.28
CA GLU A 270 12.81 8.50 -33.56
C GLU A 270 12.43 9.79 -34.32
N LYS A 271 12.45 9.74 -35.66
CA LYS A 271 12.12 10.87 -36.52
C LYS A 271 10.62 11.08 -36.68
N ASP A 272 9.85 9.99 -36.82
CA ASP A 272 8.45 10.05 -37.24
C ASP A 272 7.45 9.81 -36.09
N ALA A 273 7.92 9.42 -34.90
CA ALA A 273 7.06 9.10 -33.75
C ALA A 273 6.09 10.22 -33.38
N SER A 274 6.53 11.50 -33.37
CA SER A 274 5.66 12.63 -33.06
C SER A 274 4.49 12.77 -34.06
N LYS A 275 4.78 12.63 -35.36
CA LYS A 275 3.78 12.70 -36.42
C LYS A 275 2.81 11.51 -36.35
N CYS A 276 3.33 10.30 -36.13
CA CYS A 276 2.52 9.09 -36.02
C CYS A 276 1.58 9.19 -34.81
N PHE A 277 2.11 9.62 -33.66
CA PHE A 277 1.34 9.78 -32.42
C PHE A 277 0.21 10.82 -32.57
N GLU A 278 0.48 11.99 -33.17
CA GLU A 278 -0.56 13.00 -33.42
C GLU A 278 -1.66 12.48 -34.36
N SER A 279 -1.27 11.84 -35.46
CA SER A 279 -2.22 11.27 -36.44
C SER A 279 -3.09 10.17 -35.81
N ASP A 280 -2.49 9.28 -35.02
CA ASP A 280 -3.22 8.19 -34.38
C ASP A 280 -4.12 8.72 -33.26
N LEU A 281 -3.70 9.70 -32.46
CA LEU A 281 -4.58 10.35 -31.49
C LEU A 281 -5.80 11.03 -32.14
N LEU A 282 -5.63 11.67 -33.29
CA LEU A 282 -6.75 12.24 -34.06
C LEU A 282 -7.75 11.16 -34.47
N ARG A 283 -7.25 10.01 -34.95
CA ARG A 283 -8.07 8.86 -35.33
C ARG A 283 -8.76 8.23 -34.12
N VAL A 284 -8.06 8.06 -33.00
CA VAL A 284 -8.68 7.59 -31.75
C VAL A 284 -9.80 8.54 -31.36
N LYS A 285 -9.53 9.85 -31.32
CA LYS A 285 -10.52 10.86 -30.96
C LYS A 285 -11.76 10.85 -31.87
N SER A 286 -11.61 10.62 -33.18
CA SER A 286 -12.76 10.50 -34.09
C SER A 286 -13.66 9.31 -33.77
N HIS A 287 -13.10 8.20 -33.28
CA HIS A 287 -13.86 7.04 -32.81
C HIS A 287 -14.48 7.25 -31.43
N LEU A 288 -13.97 8.19 -30.64
CA LEU A 288 -14.40 8.47 -29.28
C LEU A 288 -15.26 9.73 -29.17
N ASN A 289 -16.21 9.90 -30.10
CA ASN A 289 -17.17 11.01 -30.16
C ASN A 289 -16.53 12.41 -30.22
N ASN A 290 -15.33 12.53 -30.78
CA ASN A 290 -14.56 13.77 -30.85
C ASN A 290 -14.30 14.43 -29.48
N ARG A 291 -14.31 13.65 -28.40
CA ARG A 291 -14.03 14.14 -27.04
C ARG A 291 -12.55 13.99 -26.70
N ARG A 292 -12.05 14.91 -25.85
CA ARG A 292 -10.69 14.88 -25.32
C ARG A 292 -10.42 13.57 -24.57
N ILE A 293 -9.20 13.06 -24.69
CA ILE A 293 -8.72 11.87 -23.99
C ILE A 293 -7.90 12.30 -22.78
N LEU A 294 -8.16 11.75 -21.59
CA LEU A 294 -7.29 11.95 -20.43
C LEU A 294 -6.22 10.85 -20.36
N LEU A 295 -4.94 11.22 -20.37
CA LEU A 295 -3.83 10.29 -20.11
C LEU A 295 -3.44 10.37 -18.62
N ILE A 296 -3.60 9.29 -17.87
CA ILE A 296 -3.25 9.26 -16.45
C ILE A 296 -1.94 8.49 -16.30
N PHE A 297 -0.87 9.15 -15.86
CA PHE A 297 0.42 8.53 -15.55
C PHE A 297 0.57 8.41 -14.04
N ASP A 298 0.37 7.21 -13.49
CA ASP A 298 0.62 6.91 -12.07
C ASP A 298 2.05 6.44 -11.86
N GLU A 299 2.59 6.71 -10.67
CA GLU A 299 3.98 6.36 -10.28
C GLU A 299 5.03 6.87 -11.29
N ILE A 300 4.89 8.14 -11.66
CA ILE A 300 5.68 8.81 -12.72
C ILE A 300 7.21 8.73 -12.53
N GLU A 301 7.67 8.47 -11.31
CA GLU A 301 9.07 8.24 -10.98
C GLU A 301 9.75 7.20 -11.88
N HIS A 302 9.01 6.19 -12.34
CA HIS A 302 9.55 5.09 -13.11
C HIS A 302 9.85 5.44 -14.58
N ILE A 303 9.36 6.57 -15.07
CA ILE A 303 9.74 7.12 -16.38
C ILE A 303 10.34 8.53 -16.24
N THR A 304 10.84 8.89 -15.05
CA THR A 304 11.46 10.19 -14.76
C THR A 304 12.98 10.04 -14.56
N PHE A 305 13.74 11.02 -15.04
CA PHE A 305 15.19 11.11 -14.84
C PHE A 305 15.57 11.01 -13.35
N ARG A 306 16.75 10.43 -13.05
CA ARG A 306 17.29 10.14 -11.70
C ARG A 306 16.48 9.18 -10.81
N THR A 307 15.15 9.17 -10.92
CA THR A 307 14.28 8.36 -10.05
C THR A 307 13.94 7.01 -10.65
N SER A 308 13.95 6.90 -11.98
CA SER A 308 13.63 5.64 -12.65
C SER A 308 14.63 4.55 -12.30
N SER A 309 14.13 3.31 -12.21
CA SER A 309 14.96 2.12 -12.08
C SER A 309 15.56 1.66 -13.42
N THR A 310 15.21 2.30 -14.53
CA THR A 310 15.65 1.93 -15.88
C THR A 310 16.53 3.02 -16.48
N ASN A 311 17.74 2.64 -16.90
CA ASN A 311 18.81 3.58 -17.27
C ASN A 311 18.42 4.57 -18.38
N HIS A 312 17.68 4.13 -19.40
CA HIS A 312 17.33 5.02 -20.51
C HIS A 312 16.38 6.17 -20.11
N TRP A 313 15.53 5.96 -19.10
CA TRP A 313 14.74 7.01 -18.48
C TRP A 313 15.54 7.81 -17.44
N ALA A 314 16.36 7.13 -16.64
CA ALA A 314 17.06 7.74 -15.50
C ALA A 314 18.23 8.64 -15.91
N GLU A 315 19.04 8.18 -16.86
CA GLU A 315 20.34 8.74 -17.22
C GLU A 315 20.43 9.17 -18.70
N GLU A 316 19.69 8.53 -19.61
CA GLU A 316 19.66 8.91 -21.04
C GLU A 316 18.53 9.92 -21.35
N ASN A 317 18.23 10.13 -22.63
CA ASN A 317 17.36 11.21 -23.09
C ASN A 317 15.91 10.79 -23.38
N ASP A 318 15.49 9.57 -23.04
CA ASP A 318 14.12 9.09 -23.34
C ASP A 318 13.06 9.94 -22.62
N TYR A 319 13.32 10.35 -21.38
CA TYR A 319 12.48 11.32 -20.66
C TYR A 319 12.25 12.58 -21.49
N ILE A 320 13.33 13.15 -22.04
CA ILE A 320 13.30 14.41 -22.78
C ILE A 320 12.51 14.21 -24.08
N TYR A 321 12.84 13.20 -24.87
CA TYR A 321 12.21 12.97 -26.17
C TYR A 321 10.73 12.62 -26.06
N PHE A 322 10.35 11.84 -25.03
CA PHE A 322 8.95 11.56 -24.72
C PHE A 322 8.18 12.85 -24.45
N TRP A 323 8.63 13.66 -23.49
CA TRP A 323 7.92 14.88 -23.10
C TRP A 323 7.99 16.00 -24.14
N GLN A 324 9.06 16.07 -24.94
CA GLN A 324 9.12 16.95 -26.10
C GLN A 324 8.01 16.60 -27.10
N THR A 325 7.85 15.31 -27.40
CA THR A 325 6.80 14.84 -28.31
C THR A 325 5.41 15.14 -27.76
N ILE A 326 5.14 14.78 -26.49
CA ILE A 326 3.85 15.07 -25.83
C ILE A 326 3.55 16.58 -25.86
N ARG A 327 4.52 17.43 -25.52
CA ARG A 327 4.34 18.89 -25.54
C ARG A 327 4.07 19.43 -26.94
N ALA A 328 4.82 18.98 -27.95
CA ALA A 328 4.63 19.43 -29.32
C ALA A 328 3.22 19.11 -29.84
N VAL A 329 2.75 17.87 -29.64
CA VAL A 329 1.39 17.46 -30.04
C VAL A 329 0.32 18.22 -29.27
N TYR A 330 0.50 18.45 -27.97
CA TYR A 330 -0.44 19.26 -27.18
C TYR A 330 -0.51 20.71 -27.66
N GLN A 331 0.63 21.33 -27.99
CA GLN A 331 0.68 22.72 -28.49
C GLN A 331 0.03 22.86 -29.86
N ASN A 332 0.22 21.89 -30.75
CA ASN A 332 -0.43 21.87 -32.05
C ASN A 332 -1.96 21.70 -31.90
N ASN A 333 -2.41 20.93 -30.91
CA ASN A 333 -3.80 20.52 -30.83
C ASN A 333 -4.27 20.26 -29.38
N SER A 334 -4.45 21.33 -28.60
CA SER A 334 -4.81 21.29 -27.17
C SER A 334 -6.17 20.65 -26.85
N SER A 335 -6.96 20.36 -27.87
CA SER A 335 -8.24 19.65 -27.74
C SER A 335 -8.09 18.12 -27.79
N LEU A 336 -6.94 17.59 -28.20
CA LEU A 336 -6.72 16.14 -28.36
C LEU A 336 -6.75 15.39 -27.04
N PHE A 337 -5.90 15.82 -26.11
CA PHE A 337 -5.74 15.18 -24.83
C PHE A 337 -5.39 16.19 -23.73
N SER A 338 -5.54 15.75 -22.49
CA SER A 338 -4.87 16.31 -21.33
C SER A 338 -4.27 15.15 -20.54
N PHE A 339 -3.44 15.43 -19.55
CA PHE A 339 -2.80 14.42 -18.74
C PHE A 339 -2.77 14.77 -17.25
N VAL A 340 -2.71 13.72 -16.43
CA VAL A 340 -2.42 13.81 -15.00
C VAL A 340 -1.12 13.07 -14.73
N LEU A 341 -0.18 13.74 -14.05
CA LEU A 341 1.01 13.10 -13.51
C LEU A 341 0.77 12.80 -12.03
N ALA A 342 1.02 11.58 -11.59
CA ALA A 342 0.97 11.24 -10.18
C ALA A 342 2.24 10.56 -9.70
N GLY A 343 2.72 10.96 -8.53
CA GLY A 343 3.98 10.48 -7.97
C GLY A 343 4.11 10.84 -6.50
N VAL A 344 5.23 10.48 -5.90
CA VAL A 344 5.70 10.96 -4.61
C VAL A 344 6.08 12.44 -4.70
N ASN A 345 6.93 12.82 -5.65
CA ASN A 345 7.56 14.15 -5.71
C ASN A 345 7.41 14.80 -7.11
N PRO A 346 7.21 16.12 -7.18
CA PRO A 346 7.12 16.88 -8.43
C PRO A 346 8.45 17.13 -9.18
N LEU A 347 9.51 16.37 -8.90
CA LEU A 347 10.84 16.54 -9.53
C LEU A 347 10.77 16.76 -11.06
N CYS A 348 9.91 16.02 -11.76
CA CYS A 348 9.72 16.08 -13.21
C CYS A 348 9.21 17.44 -13.73
N ILE A 349 8.56 18.26 -12.90
CA ILE A 349 8.01 19.57 -13.30
C ILE A 349 8.74 20.76 -12.68
N GLU A 350 9.60 20.51 -11.68
CA GLU A 350 10.36 21.54 -10.96
C GLU A 350 11.82 21.67 -11.42
N THR A 351 12.35 20.66 -12.09
CA THR A 351 13.72 20.72 -12.62
C THR A 351 13.72 21.44 -13.97
N SER A 352 14.42 22.55 -14.11
CA SER A 352 14.46 23.32 -15.36
C SER A 352 15.32 22.68 -16.46
N ILE A 353 16.41 22.00 -16.08
CA ILE A 353 17.39 21.40 -17.02
C ILE A 353 17.59 19.92 -16.68
N VAL A 354 17.45 19.06 -17.69
CA VAL A 354 17.69 17.60 -17.62
C VAL A 354 18.70 17.24 -18.70
N ASN A 355 19.80 16.57 -18.34
CA ASN A 355 20.86 16.15 -19.26
C ASN A 355 21.37 17.26 -20.22
N ASN A 356 21.46 18.49 -19.72
CA ASN A 356 21.84 19.71 -20.47
C ASN A 356 20.81 20.23 -21.48
N PHE A 357 19.58 19.70 -21.47
CA PHE A 357 18.46 20.19 -22.26
C PHE A 357 17.41 20.83 -21.37
N ASP A 358 16.63 21.77 -21.93
CA ASP A 358 15.46 22.31 -21.25
C ASP A 358 14.43 21.20 -21.00
N ASN A 359 13.92 21.13 -19.77
CA ASN A 359 12.87 20.18 -19.43
C ASN A 359 11.55 20.57 -20.12
N PRO A 360 10.97 19.72 -20.98
CA PRO A 360 9.81 20.08 -21.77
C PRO A 360 8.57 20.39 -20.93
N ILE A 361 8.42 19.79 -19.75
CA ILE A 361 7.25 19.97 -18.89
C ILE A 361 7.54 20.83 -17.64
N PHE A 362 8.67 21.54 -17.61
CA PHE A 362 9.00 22.48 -16.54
C PHE A 362 7.89 23.53 -16.38
N LEU A 363 7.32 23.63 -15.18
CA LEU A 363 6.21 24.52 -14.82
C LEU A 363 4.95 24.40 -15.72
N MET A 364 4.83 23.34 -16.53
CA MET A 364 3.65 23.08 -17.36
C MET A 364 2.46 22.61 -16.51
N VAL A 365 2.74 22.05 -15.34
CA VAL A 365 1.77 21.48 -14.41
C VAL A 365 1.94 22.13 -13.05
N ASN A 366 0.82 22.52 -12.42
CA ASN A 366 0.84 22.95 -11.02
C ASN A 366 0.70 21.73 -10.10
N PRO A 367 1.65 21.47 -9.18
CA PRO A 367 1.57 20.35 -8.26
C PRO A 367 0.40 20.53 -7.29
N THR A 368 -0.41 19.49 -7.15
CA THR A 368 -1.43 19.36 -6.09
C THR A 368 -0.96 18.27 -5.15
N TYR A 369 -0.74 18.59 -3.88
CA TYR A 369 -0.37 17.59 -2.89
C TYR A 369 -1.61 16.94 -2.28
N LEU A 370 -1.58 15.62 -2.16
CA LEU A 370 -2.62 14.87 -1.48
C LEU A 370 -2.36 14.94 0.02
N GLU A 371 -3.19 15.72 0.72
CA GLU A 371 -3.07 15.94 2.16
C GLU A 371 -3.41 14.69 2.98
N LEU A 372 -2.87 14.65 4.20
CA LEU A 372 -3.25 13.70 5.23
C LEU A 372 -4.66 13.99 5.75
N PHE A 373 -5.32 12.96 6.29
CA PHE A 373 -6.68 13.12 6.82
C PHE A 373 -6.71 13.97 8.09
N SER A 374 -7.71 14.83 8.19
CA SER A 374 -8.04 15.50 9.45
C SER A 374 -8.62 14.49 10.45
N VAL A 375 -8.72 14.88 11.72
CA VAL A 375 -9.39 14.07 12.75
C VAL A 375 -10.81 13.69 12.32
N GLN A 376 -11.51 14.60 11.63
CA GLN A 376 -12.87 14.36 11.15
C GLN A 376 -12.90 13.34 10.01
N ASP A 377 -11.96 13.41 9.06
CA ASP A 377 -11.83 12.43 7.98
C ASP A 377 -11.44 11.04 8.52
N VAL A 378 -10.54 11.00 9.51
CA VAL A 378 -10.15 9.76 10.22
C VAL A 378 -11.36 9.16 10.92
N LYS A 379 -12.12 9.98 11.65
CA LYS A 379 -13.36 9.56 12.31
C LYS A 379 -14.36 8.99 11.32
N GLU A 380 -14.65 9.70 10.22
CA GLU A 380 -15.58 9.23 9.19
C GLU A 380 -15.12 7.87 8.61
N MET A 381 -13.85 7.75 8.23
CA MET A 381 -13.30 6.51 7.69
C MET A 381 -13.38 5.36 8.70
N VAL A 382 -12.89 5.56 9.93
CA VAL A 382 -12.79 4.51 10.95
C VAL A 382 -14.17 4.10 11.46
N GLN A 383 -15.10 5.04 11.67
CA GLN A 383 -16.47 4.71 12.06
C GLN A 383 -17.21 3.99 10.95
N ASN A 384 -17.15 4.47 9.71
CA ASN A 384 -17.87 3.84 8.60
C ASN A 384 -17.40 2.40 8.38
N ILE A 385 -16.08 2.17 8.38
CA ILE A 385 -15.53 0.82 8.21
C ILE A 385 -15.78 -0.03 9.46
N GLY A 386 -15.50 0.51 10.65
CA GLY A 386 -15.63 -0.18 11.93
C GLY A 386 -17.06 -0.63 12.21
N ASN A 387 -18.06 0.20 11.94
CA ASN A 387 -19.46 -0.13 12.19
C ASN A 387 -19.92 -1.36 11.40
N TYR A 388 -19.43 -1.56 10.17
CA TYR A 388 -19.71 -2.78 9.40
C TYR A 388 -19.12 -4.04 10.05
N MET A 389 -18.08 -3.91 10.87
CA MET A 389 -17.46 -5.01 11.64
C MET A 389 -17.94 -5.07 13.09
N GLY A 390 -18.97 -4.29 13.46
CA GLY A 390 -19.42 -4.19 14.84
C GLY A 390 -18.34 -3.60 15.77
N LEU A 391 -17.50 -2.72 15.25
CA LEU A 391 -16.47 -1.98 15.99
C LEU A 391 -16.89 -0.53 16.15
N LYS A 392 -17.01 -0.11 17.40
CA LYS A 392 -17.16 1.29 17.81
C LYS A 392 -15.88 1.76 18.50
N PHE A 393 -15.64 3.06 18.51
CA PHE A 393 -14.45 3.66 19.11
C PHE A 393 -14.85 4.87 19.94
N ASP A 394 -14.21 5.05 21.09
CA ASP A 394 -14.31 6.29 21.87
C ASP A 394 -13.84 7.49 21.03
N GLU A 395 -14.43 8.67 21.26
CA GLU A 395 -14.10 9.89 20.50
C GLU A 395 -12.62 10.26 20.59
N GLU A 396 -11.99 10.05 21.76
CA GLU A 396 -10.56 10.34 21.94
C GLU A 396 -9.65 9.47 21.06
N VAL A 397 -10.09 8.26 20.70
CA VAL A 397 -9.28 7.33 19.88
C VAL A 397 -9.02 7.91 18.50
N PHE A 398 -9.96 8.64 17.89
CA PHE A 398 -9.74 9.27 16.59
C PHE A 398 -8.65 10.33 16.64
N THR A 399 -8.59 11.11 17.73
CA THR A 399 -7.53 12.10 17.94
C THR A 399 -6.18 11.41 18.14
N LEU A 400 -6.14 10.34 18.94
CA LEU A 400 -4.92 9.57 19.17
C LEU A 400 -4.40 8.93 17.88
N LEU A 401 -5.27 8.27 17.09
CA LEU A 401 -4.90 7.71 15.79
C LEU A 401 -4.35 8.78 14.84
N THR A 402 -4.98 9.96 14.83
CA THR A 402 -4.55 11.06 13.97
C THR A 402 -3.21 11.61 14.41
N ASN A 403 -2.95 11.79 15.71
CA ASN A 403 -1.67 12.30 16.20
C ASN A 403 -0.53 11.28 16.02
N HIS A 404 -0.77 10.03 16.38
CA HIS A 404 0.26 8.99 16.33
C HIS A 404 0.68 8.65 14.89
N TYR A 405 -0.28 8.64 13.95
CA TYR A 405 -0.05 8.22 12.55
C TYR A 405 -0.29 9.35 11.53
N GLY A 406 -0.38 10.59 12.01
CA GLY A 406 -0.55 11.84 11.26
C GLY A 406 -1.73 11.90 10.30
N GLY A 407 -2.78 11.10 10.49
CA GLY A 407 -3.89 11.06 9.53
C GLY A 407 -3.59 10.27 8.25
N HIS A 408 -2.53 9.46 8.23
CA HIS A 408 -2.21 8.66 7.04
C HIS A 408 -3.19 7.48 6.89
N PRO A 409 -4.04 7.43 5.84
CA PRO A 409 -5.15 6.47 5.79
C PRO A 409 -4.71 5.01 5.83
N PHE A 410 -3.63 4.67 5.12
CA PHE A 410 -3.08 3.32 5.10
C PHE A 410 -2.60 2.87 6.49
N LEU A 411 -1.81 3.70 7.20
CA LEU A 411 -1.29 3.36 8.52
C LEU A 411 -2.43 3.18 9.51
N ILE A 412 -3.36 4.14 9.56
CA ILE A 412 -4.52 4.09 10.46
C ILE A 412 -5.37 2.85 10.19
N ARG A 413 -5.62 2.50 8.92
CA ARG A 413 -6.34 1.27 8.59
C ARG A 413 -5.59 0.02 9.08
N HIS A 414 -4.27 -0.04 8.92
CA HIS A 414 -3.50 -1.17 9.47
C HIS A 414 -3.59 -1.26 10.99
N ILE A 415 -3.57 -0.13 11.70
CA ILE A 415 -3.77 -0.10 13.14
C ILE A 415 -5.18 -0.58 13.51
N CYS A 416 -6.22 -0.10 12.83
CA CYS A 416 -7.58 -0.55 13.08
C CYS A 416 -7.78 -2.05 12.74
N SER A 417 -7.04 -2.60 11.77
CA SER A 417 -6.98 -4.04 11.49
C SER A 417 -6.33 -4.81 12.64
N LEU A 418 -5.24 -4.30 13.22
CA LEU A 418 -4.63 -4.90 14.41
C LEU A 418 -5.57 -4.87 15.61
N ILE A 419 -6.23 -3.73 15.85
CA ILE A 419 -7.26 -3.60 16.91
C ILE A 419 -8.37 -4.63 16.68
N HIS A 420 -8.89 -4.74 15.44
CA HIS A 420 -9.93 -5.71 15.10
C HIS A 420 -9.56 -7.15 15.47
N LYS A 421 -8.31 -7.56 15.17
CA LYS A 421 -7.77 -8.89 15.49
C LYS A 421 -7.60 -9.11 16.99
N GLU A 422 -7.25 -8.09 17.75
CA GLU A 422 -7.07 -8.22 19.21
C GLU A 422 -8.38 -8.40 19.95
N VAL A 423 -9.45 -7.78 19.45
CA VAL A 423 -10.80 -7.95 19.99
C VAL A 423 -11.57 -9.07 19.28
N ASP A 424 -10.88 -9.89 18.50
CA ASP A 424 -11.48 -11.08 17.90
C ASP A 424 -11.84 -12.09 19.01
N GLY A 425 -13.04 -12.67 18.91
CA GLY A 425 -13.62 -13.52 19.96
C GLY A 425 -14.39 -12.78 21.07
N TYR A 426 -14.37 -11.44 21.13
CA TYR A 426 -15.26 -10.69 22.02
C TYR A 426 -16.67 -10.54 21.40
N SER A 427 -17.66 -10.31 22.26
CA SER A 427 -19.02 -10.02 21.78
C SER A 427 -19.07 -8.69 21.02
N ARG A 428 -19.67 -8.72 19.84
CA ARG A 428 -19.91 -7.56 18.98
C ARG A 428 -21.37 -7.09 19.12
N PRO A 429 -21.66 -5.77 19.08
CA PRO A 429 -20.73 -4.68 18.83
C PRO A 429 -19.77 -4.44 20.01
N TYR A 430 -18.49 -4.20 19.70
CA TYR A 430 -17.44 -3.96 20.68
C TYR A 430 -17.00 -2.50 20.61
N THR A 431 -16.86 -1.84 21.76
CA THR A 431 -16.36 -0.45 21.82
C THR A 431 -14.91 -0.45 22.26
N VAL A 432 -14.02 -0.02 21.38
CA VAL A 432 -12.60 0.15 21.66
C VAL A 432 -12.40 1.42 22.44
N THR A 433 -11.93 1.27 23.68
CA THR A 433 -11.72 2.39 24.58
C THR A 433 -10.34 3.02 24.41
N LYS A 434 -10.18 4.27 24.85
CA LYS A 434 -8.85 4.92 24.87
C LYS A 434 -7.82 4.17 25.72
N TYR A 435 -8.27 3.49 26.77
CA TYR A 435 -7.39 2.76 27.69
C TYR A 435 -6.82 1.51 27.04
N GLU A 436 -7.64 0.75 26.32
CA GLU A 436 -7.20 -0.42 25.57
C GLU A 436 -6.26 -0.04 24.44
N TYR A 437 -6.60 1.01 23.68
CA TYR A 437 -5.74 1.53 22.62
C TYR A 437 -4.37 1.92 23.16
N ASN A 438 -4.31 2.70 24.24
CA ASN A 438 -3.04 3.15 24.83
C ASN A 438 -2.22 2.00 25.41
N LYS A 439 -2.88 0.98 26.02
CA LYS A 439 -2.20 -0.21 26.54
C LYS A 439 -1.44 -0.96 25.44
N ASN A 440 -2.02 -1.05 24.24
CA ASN A 440 -1.46 -1.85 23.14
C ASN A 440 -0.66 -1.01 22.12
N LYS A 441 -0.56 0.32 22.29
CA LYS A 441 0.13 1.24 21.36
C LYS A 441 1.54 0.79 20.99
N SER A 442 2.37 0.41 21.97
CA SER A 442 3.76 -0.03 21.69
C SER A 442 3.80 -1.23 20.76
N GLN A 443 2.92 -2.21 20.99
CA GLN A 443 2.83 -3.41 20.15
C GLN A 443 2.31 -3.08 18.74
N TYR A 444 1.41 -2.11 18.63
CA TYR A 444 0.93 -1.61 17.35
C TYR A 444 2.05 -0.95 16.55
N ASP A 445 2.82 -0.07 17.20
CA ASP A 445 3.92 0.66 16.57
C ASP A 445 4.98 -0.31 16.03
N GLU A 446 5.38 -1.31 16.84
CA GLU A 446 6.29 -2.39 16.43
C GLU A 446 5.82 -3.12 15.16
N LYS A 447 4.52 -3.45 15.08
CA LYS A 447 3.94 -4.18 13.94
C LYS A 447 3.84 -3.35 12.66
N ILE A 448 3.91 -2.02 12.74
CA ILE A 448 3.83 -1.13 11.56
C ILE A 448 5.15 -0.49 11.16
N VAL A 449 6.25 -0.74 11.89
CA VAL A 449 7.58 -0.16 11.60
C VAL A 449 7.97 -0.35 10.13
N CYS A 450 7.79 -1.54 9.56
CA CYS A 450 8.13 -1.81 8.16
C CYS A 450 7.33 -0.93 7.16
N TYR A 451 6.11 -0.52 7.51
CA TYR A 451 5.32 0.39 6.69
C TYR A 451 5.81 1.83 6.78
N ILE A 452 6.19 2.28 7.98
CA ILE A 452 6.85 3.59 8.18
C ILE A 452 8.17 3.63 7.41
N GLU A 453 8.97 2.59 7.54
CA GLU A 453 10.22 2.41 6.80
C GLU A 453 10.00 2.52 5.30
N SER A 454 8.97 1.85 4.74
CA SER A 454 8.67 1.94 3.31
C SER A 454 8.34 3.36 2.84
N ILE A 455 7.65 4.16 3.68
CA ILE A 455 7.36 5.57 3.38
C ILE A 455 8.66 6.40 3.43
N ILE A 456 9.49 6.19 4.45
CA ILE A 456 10.73 6.94 4.67
C ILE A 456 11.84 6.56 3.68
N GLN A 457 11.99 5.29 3.34
CA GLN A 457 12.98 4.83 2.35
C GLN A 457 12.74 5.49 0.98
N GLY A 458 11.49 5.73 0.60
CA GLY A 458 11.17 6.46 -0.62
C GLY A 458 11.73 7.89 -0.61
N LEU A 459 11.62 8.58 0.52
CA LEU A 459 12.25 9.90 0.73
C LEU A 459 13.77 9.79 0.75
N ASN A 460 14.33 8.89 1.56
CA ASN A 460 15.78 8.75 1.71
C ASN A 460 16.49 8.41 0.38
N LYS A 461 15.93 7.50 -0.42
CA LYS A 461 16.58 7.02 -1.65
C LYS A 461 16.57 8.04 -2.79
N TYR A 462 15.46 8.74 -2.99
CA TYR A 462 15.26 9.58 -4.18
C TYR A 462 15.26 11.09 -3.86
N TYR A 463 15.06 11.45 -2.59
CA TYR A 463 14.76 12.80 -2.12
C TYR A 463 15.59 13.11 -0.85
N ALA A 464 16.91 13.00 -0.99
CA ALA A 464 17.86 13.01 0.13
C ALA A 464 17.79 14.32 0.95
N HIS A 465 17.55 15.46 0.31
CA HIS A 465 17.42 16.75 1.01
C HIS A 465 16.15 16.82 1.87
N GLU A 466 15.02 16.29 1.39
CA GLU A 466 13.81 16.15 2.22
C GLU A 466 14.07 15.29 3.45
N TYR A 467 14.76 14.15 3.27
CA TYR A 467 15.08 13.27 4.39
C TYR A 467 16.07 13.91 5.38
N GLU A 468 17.11 14.57 4.90
CA GLU A 468 18.10 15.29 5.72
C GLU A 468 17.42 16.37 6.59
N LEU A 469 16.51 17.15 6.00
CA LEU A 469 15.75 18.17 6.73
C LEU A 469 14.86 17.57 7.82
N LEU A 470 14.22 16.43 7.55
CA LEU A 470 13.46 15.70 8.58
C LEU A 470 14.36 15.23 9.72
N GLU A 471 15.51 14.62 9.41
CA GLU A 471 16.47 14.20 10.42
C GLU A 471 16.98 15.37 11.27
N ILE A 472 17.31 16.50 10.64
CA ILE A 472 17.75 17.71 11.37
C ILE A 472 16.67 18.19 12.33
N LEU A 473 15.42 18.31 11.87
CA LEU A 473 14.33 18.78 12.73
C LEU A 473 14.10 17.84 13.93
N ILE A 474 14.07 16.54 13.67
CA ILE A 474 13.76 15.51 14.66
C ILE A 474 14.89 15.37 15.69
N LEU A 475 16.15 15.42 15.24
CA LEU A 475 17.31 15.05 16.05
C LEU A 475 18.05 16.25 16.65
N LYS A 476 18.10 17.37 15.92
CA LYS A 476 18.82 18.59 16.32
C LYS A 476 17.89 19.72 16.75
N GLY A 477 16.59 19.57 16.48
CA GLY A 477 15.57 20.54 16.87
C GLY A 477 15.46 21.75 15.95
N HIS A 478 14.57 22.65 16.32
CA HIS A 478 14.10 23.72 15.44
C HIS A 478 15.19 24.75 15.08
N MET A 479 16.08 25.10 16.02
CA MET A 479 17.14 26.09 15.78
C MET A 479 18.10 25.69 14.65
N GLU A 480 18.50 24.41 14.59
CA GLU A 480 19.37 23.92 13.51
C GLU A 480 18.61 23.80 12.20
N PHE A 481 17.33 23.39 12.25
CA PHE A 481 16.47 23.36 11.08
C PHE A 481 16.34 24.73 10.41
N GLU A 482 16.12 25.80 11.18
CA GLU A 482 15.97 27.16 10.62
C GLU A 482 17.22 27.68 9.89
N LYS A 483 18.42 27.24 10.29
CA LYS A 483 19.67 27.62 9.64
C LYS A 483 19.79 27.04 8.24
N ILE A 484 19.22 25.86 8.01
CA ILE A 484 19.43 25.07 6.79
C ILE A 484 18.20 25.13 5.87
N CYS A 485 16.98 25.24 6.41
CA CYS A 485 15.74 25.15 5.65
C CYS A 485 15.65 26.18 4.51
N ARG A 486 16.24 27.38 4.68
CA ARG A 486 16.27 28.42 3.63
C ARG A 486 17.07 28.02 2.39
N ARG A 487 18.03 27.09 2.52
CA ARG A 487 18.84 26.59 1.39
C ARG A 487 18.08 25.59 0.52
N TYR A 488 17.07 24.93 1.09
CA TYR A 488 16.32 23.86 0.46
C TYR A 488 14.82 24.14 0.53
N ASN A 489 14.41 25.32 0.04
CA ASN A 489 13.03 25.78 0.17
C ASN A 489 12.02 24.82 -0.48
N ASN A 490 12.32 24.28 -1.66
CA ASN A 490 11.48 23.27 -2.33
C ASN A 490 11.28 22.03 -1.44
N ALA A 491 12.35 21.51 -0.83
CA ALA A 491 12.25 20.35 0.05
C ALA A 491 11.36 20.63 1.27
N VAL A 492 11.38 21.84 1.83
CA VAL A 492 10.48 22.26 2.91
C VAL A 492 9.03 22.35 2.43
N GLU A 493 8.81 22.91 1.24
CA GLU A 493 7.50 23.00 0.58
C GLU A 493 6.94 21.60 0.32
N HIS A 494 7.77 20.66 -0.14
CA HIS A 494 7.41 19.26 -0.34
C HIS A 494 7.00 18.59 0.96
N LEU A 495 7.83 18.65 2.00
CA LEU A 495 7.53 18.06 3.30
C LEU A 495 6.26 18.65 3.93
N THR A 496 6.01 19.94 3.69
CA THR A 496 4.77 20.60 4.12
C THR A 496 3.58 20.13 3.29
N GLY A 497 3.72 20.03 1.97
CA GLY A 497 2.69 19.52 1.06
C GLY A 497 2.32 18.06 1.30
N TYR A 498 3.32 17.23 1.63
CA TYR A 498 3.12 15.84 2.08
C TYR A 498 2.40 15.73 3.42
N GLY A 499 2.25 16.86 4.13
CA GLY A 499 1.66 16.94 5.44
C GLY A 499 2.58 16.45 6.56
N VAL A 500 3.83 16.05 6.28
CA VAL A 500 4.80 15.58 7.30
C VAL A 500 5.23 16.73 8.21
N LEU A 501 5.37 17.92 7.63
CA LEU A 501 5.64 19.15 8.36
C LEU A 501 4.41 20.05 8.37
N LYS A 502 4.22 20.75 9.48
CA LYS A 502 3.23 21.83 9.61
C LYS A 502 3.90 23.06 10.18
N LYS A 503 3.70 24.20 9.52
CA LYS A 503 4.20 25.50 9.98
C LYS A 503 3.18 26.20 10.88
N ILE A 504 3.53 26.47 12.12
CA ILE A 504 2.70 27.20 13.10
C ILE A 504 3.56 28.29 13.71
N ASN A 505 3.08 29.54 13.72
CA ASN A 505 3.80 30.68 14.31
C ASN A 505 5.27 30.83 13.87
N LYS A 506 5.57 30.48 12.61
CA LYS A 506 6.90 30.42 11.97
C LYS A 506 7.74 29.18 12.31
N GLU A 507 7.30 28.35 13.24
CA GLU A 507 7.96 27.10 13.59
C GLU A 507 7.43 25.91 12.80
N TYR A 508 8.29 24.92 12.54
CA TYR A 508 7.90 23.69 11.84
C TYR A 508 7.80 22.53 12.83
N HIS A 509 6.70 21.79 12.74
CA HIS A 509 6.41 20.64 13.59
C HIS A 509 6.18 19.39 12.75
N ILE A 510 6.68 18.25 13.22
CA ILE A 510 6.34 16.94 12.68
C ILE A 510 4.89 16.61 13.04
N THR A 511 4.12 16.14 12.08
CA THR A 511 2.69 15.80 12.25
C THR A 511 2.44 14.31 12.47
N ILE A 512 3.39 13.46 12.07
CA ILE A 512 3.30 11.99 12.17
C ILE A 512 4.27 11.53 13.26
N GLU A 513 3.78 11.28 14.47
CA GLU A 513 4.62 10.84 15.61
C GLU A 513 5.38 9.55 15.31
N ALA A 514 4.77 8.60 14.60
CA ALA A 514 5.42 7.35 14.22
C ALA A 514 6.68 7.55 13.37
N ILE A 515 6.74 8.62 12.55
CA ILE A 515 7.96 8.98 11.81
C ILE A 515 9.03 9.55 12.74
N ASP A 516 8.64 10.43 13.67
CA ASP A 516 9.54 11.00 14.67
C ASP A 516 10.21 9.91 15.51
N LEU A 517 9.42 8.94 16.00
CA LEU A 517 9.92 7.77 16.73
C LEU A 517 10.84 6.91 15.87
N TYR A 518 10.41 6.56 14.64
CA TYR A 518 11.21 5.74 13.73
C TYR A 518 12.58 6.37 13.42
N VAL A 519 12.65 7.67 13.16
CA VAL A 519 13.92 8.35 12.88
C VAL A 519 14.81 8.39 14.13
N LYS A 520 14.24 8.65 15.31
CA LYS A 520 14.98 8.62 16.59
C LYS A 520 15.55 7.24 16.89
N GLU A 521 14.79 6.18 16.63
CA GLU A 521 15.21 4.80 16.87
C GLU A 521 16.25 4.34 15.85
N ASN A 522 16.07 4.61 14.55
CA ASN A 522 17.06 4.26 13.54
C ASN A 522 18.39 4.99 13.74
N LYS A 523 18.38 6.19 14.33
CA LYS A 523 19.62 6.88 14.68
C LYS A 523 20.39 6.17 15.79
N LYS A 524 19.72 5.53 16.78
CA LYS A 524 20.42 4.72 17.80
C LYS A 524 21.25 3.58 17.18
N TYR A 525 20.89 3.13 15.98
CA TYR A 525 21.62 2.13 15.20
C TYR A 525 22.57 2.73 14.14
N ARG A 526 22.50 4.05 13.89
CA ARG A 526 23.30 4.82 12.91
C ARG A 526 24.23 5.87 13.52
N GLU A 527 24.39 5.95 14.84
CA GLU A 527 25.37 6.85 15.43
C GLU A 527 26.76 6.53 14.89
N ILE A 528 27.19 7.29 13.87
CA ILE A 528 28.60 7.54 13.61
C ILE A 528 29.02 8.42 14.78
N PRO A 529 29.89 7.95 15.67
CA PRO A 529 30.26 8.75 16.81
C PRO A 529 31.08 9.96 16.33
N ASP A 530 30.69 11.17 16.74
CA ASP A 530 31.32 12.42 16.28
C ASP A 530 32.78 12.61 16.77
N THR A 531 33.25 11.74 17.67
CA THR A 531 34.61 11.77 18.22
C THR A 531 35.39 10.50 17.86
N LYS A 532 36.70 10.63 17.63
CA LYS A 532 37.59 9.49 17.31
C LYS A 532 37.53 8.42 18.40
N GLU A 533 37.42 8.84 19.65
CA GLU A 533 37.33 7.98 20.82
C GLU A 533 36.05 7.14 20.81
N ALA A 534 34.92 7.72 20.38
CA ALA A 534 33.67 7.01 20.34
C ALA A 534 33.56 6.09 19.11
N ILE A 535 34.15 6.46 17.96
CA ILE A 535 34.32 5.56 16.80
C ILE A 535 35.11 4.31 17.22
N TRP A 536 36.17 4.49 18.01
CA TRP A 536 36.97 3.38 18.51
C TRP A 536 36.21 2.49 19.50
N GLN A 537 35.42 3.08 20.39
CA GLN A 537 34.57 2.32 21.30
C GLN A 537 33.54 1.48 20.55
N GLU A 538 32.90 2.04 19.51
CA GLU A 538 31.93 1.32 18.69
C GLU A 538 32.56 0.13 17.96
N ILE A 539 33.67 0.35 17.24
CA ILE A 539 34.39 -0.71 16.51
C ILE A 539 34.82 -1.82 17.46
N THR A 540 35.33 -1.45 18.64
CA THR A 540 35.75 -2.42 19.66
C THR A 540 34.57 -3.24 20.16
N THR A 541 33.44 -2.58 20.43
CA THR A 541 32.22 -3.23 20.94
C THR A 541 31.64 -4.21 19.92
N ARG A 542 31.46 -3.77 18.67
CA ARG A 542 30.93 -4.61 17.58
C ARG A 542 31.85 -5.77 17.25
N ARG A 543 33.17 -5.56 17.28
CA ARG A 543 34.15 -6.65 17.09
C ARG A 543 34.09 -7.67 18.22
N ASN A 544 33.99 -7.23 19.47
CA ASN A 544 33.87 -8.15 20.61
C ASN A 544 32.59 -8.98 20.53
N LYS A 545 31.46 -8.35 20.15
CA LYS A 545 30.19 -9.04 19.94
C LYS A 545 30.30 -10.07 18.80
N LEU A 546 30.84 -9.66 17.66
CA LEU A 546 31.09 -10.56 16.53
C LEU A 546 31.95 -11.76 16.94
N GLU A 547 33.03 -11.52 17.68
CA GLU A 547 33.90 -12.58 18.18
C GLU A 547 33.16 -13.57 19.09
N GLU A 548 32.33 -13.07 20.01
CA GLU A 548 31.53 -13.90 20.90
C GLU A 548 30.51 -14.75 20.12
N SER A 549 29.78 -14.14 19.20
CA SER A 549 28.77 -14.84 18.40
C SER A 549 29.39 -15.87 17.45
N LEU A 550 30.55 -15.59 16.86
CA LEU A 550 31.29 -16.58 16.06
C LEU A 550 31.73 -17.78 16.90
N ARG A 551 32.17 -17.57 18.14
CA ARG A 551 32.50 -18.67 19.06
C ARG A 551 31.26 -19.54 19.35
N LYS A 552 30.10 -18.92 19.59
CA LYS A 552 28.83 -19.65 19.79
C LYS A 552 28.46 -20.47 18.55
N ILE A 553 28.53 -19.87 17.36
CA ILE A 553 28.22 -20.56 16.09
C ILE A 553 29.16 -21.73 15.83
N ILE A 554 30.46 -21.56 16.09
CA ILE A 554 31.45 -22.65 15.93
C ILE A 554 31.14 -23.81 16.89
N ILE A 555 30.83 -23.52 18.16
CA ILE A 555 30.42 -24.56 19.13
C ILE A 555 29.13 -25.23 18.65
N MET A 556 28.10 -24.46 18.33
CA MET A 556 26.81 -24.99 17.90
C MET A 556 26.95 -25.89 16.68
N LYS A 557 27.69 -25.47 15.65
CA LYS A 557 27.86 -26.25 14.42
C LYS A 557 28.65 -27.52 14.65
N PHE A 558 29.75 -27.47 15.37
CA PHE A 558 30.53 -28.68 15.62
C PHE A 558 29.84 -29.66 16.58
N MET A 559 29.05 -29.18 17.54
CA MET A 559 28.22 -30.05 18.39
C MET A 559 27.06 -30.72 17.63
N LEU A 560 26.62 -30.15 16.50
CA LEU A 560 25.57 -30.69 15.63
C LEU A 560 26.13 -31.58 14.50
N SER A 561 27.38 -31.37 14.08
CA SER A 561 27.95 -31.99 12.87
C SER A 561 28.91 -33.15 13.14
N SER A 562 29.51 -33.25 14.34
CA SER A 562 30.62 -34.18 14.64
C SER A 562 30.64 -34.60 16.12
N ASP A 563 31.23 -35.76 16.45
CA ASP A 563 31.56 -36.09 17.84
C ASP A 563 32.65 -35.16 18.39
N GLU A 564 32.67 -34.94 19.72
CA GLU A 564 33.52 -33.93 20.38
C GLU A 564 35.02 -34.10 20.08
N ASP A 565 35.49 -35.35 19.94
CA ASP A 565 36.88 -35.65 19.59
C ASP A 565 37.24 -35.29 18.13
N ASP A 566 36.30 -35.41 17.19
CA ASP A 566 36.53 -35.04 15.79
C ASP A 566 36.48 -33.51 15.61
N ALA A 567 35.53 -32.85 16.28
CA ALA A 567 35.47 -31.40 16.38
C ALA A 567 36.77 -30.82 16.97
N LYS A 568 37.29 -31.43 18.05
CA LYS A 568 38.57 -31.03 18.65
C LYS A 568 39.73 -31.22 17.67
N LYS A 569 39.80 -32.33 16.92
CA LYS A 569 40.82 -32.52 15.86
C LYS A 569 40.73 -31.47 14.76
N LYS A 570 39.53 -31.12 14.29
CA LYS A 570 39.32 -30.08 13.25
C LYS A 570 39.84 -28.71 13.71
N ILE A 571 39.55 -28.32 14.95
CA ILE A 571 40.02 -27.04 15.52
C ILE A 571 41.53 -27.04 15.75
N MET A 572 42.09 -28.13 16.30
CA MET A 572 43.52 -28.24 16.60
C MET A 572 44.41 -28.20 15.35
N LYS A 573 43.92 -28.67 14.19
CA LYS A 573 44.62 -28.55 12.90
C LYS A 573 44.82 -27.11 12.43
N VAL A 574 44.05 -26.16 12.98
CA VAL A 574 44.10 -24.75 12.58
C VAL A 574 45.05 -23.92 13.45
N ILE A 575 45.19 -24.30 14.72
CA ILE A 575 46.03 -23.62 15.71
C ILE A 575 47.52 -23.89 15.45
N GLU A 576 48.40 -22.94 15.74
CA GLU A 576 49.86 -23.09 15.64
C GLU A 576 50.41 -24.16 16.60
N GLU A 577 51.41 -24.93 16.17
CA GLU A 577 51.94 -26.09 16.91
C GLU A 577 52.36 -25.78 18.35
N LYS A 578 53.02 -24.63 18.58
CA LYS A 578 53.45 -24.19 19.93
C LYS A 578 52.28 -23.93 20.91
N ARG A 579 51.08 -23.64 20.40
CA ARG A 579 49.87 -23.41 21.21
C ARG A 579 49.06 -24.69 21.47
N ARG A 580 49.30 -25.76 20.71
CA ARG A 580 48.54 -27.02 20.79
C ARG A 580 48.78 -27.78 22.09
N GLU A 581 50.02 -27.82 22.57
CA GLU A 581 50.39 -28.60 23.77
C GLU A 581 49.66 -28.13 25.04
N LYS A 582 49.43 -26.81 25.18
CA LYS A 582 48.71 -26.21 26.32
C LYS A 582 47.18 -26.37 26.24
N MET A 583 46.64 -26.72 25.08
CA MET A 583 45.20 -26.80 24.81
C MET A 583 44.68 -28.23 24.76
N ASN A 584 45.56 -29.23 24.59
CA ASN A 584 45.18 -30.65 24.51
C ASN A 584 44.43 -31.16 25.75
N LEU A 585 44.73 -30.63 26.94
CA LEU A 585 44.13 -31.02 28.22
C LEU A 585 42.82 -30.28 28.56
N LYS A 586 42.36 -29.34 27.72
CA LYS A 586 41.14 -28.55 27.96
C LYS A 586 39.95 -29.11 27.17
N GLU A 587 38.75 -28.93 27.70
CA GLU A 587 37.49 -29.24 27.01
C GLU A 587 37.29 -28.35 25.78
N LEU A 588 36.59 -28.86 24.76
CA LEU A 588 36.37 -28.16 23.48
C LEU A 588 35.72 -26.79 23.68
N LYS A 589 34.69 -26.72 24.54
CA LYS A 589 34.00 -25.48 24.87
C LYS A 589 34.93 -24.44 25.50
N ASN A 590 35.87 -24.87 26.34
CA ASN A 590 36.82 -23.96 26.99
C ASN A 590 37.86 -23.44 25.99
N ILE A 591 38.34 -24.29 25.08
CA ILE A 591 39.25 -23.90 23.99
C ILE A 591 38.58 -22.84 23.11
N VAL A 592 37.36 -23.10 22.64
CA VAL A 592 36.65 -22.18 21.74
C VAL A 592 36.23 -20.90 22.46
N LYS A 593 35.93 -20.93 23.75
CA LYS A 593 35.52 -19.73 24.49
C LYS A 593 36.68 -18.80 24.85
N ASN A 594 37.83 -19.36 25.26
CA ASN A 594 38.86 -18.57 25.95
C ASN A 594 40.24 -18.58 25.29
N GLU A 595 40.52 -19.50 24.36
CA GLU A 595 41.91 -19.77 23.93
C GLU A 595 42.21 -19.41 22.46
N LEU A 596 41.17 -19.26 21.63
CA LEU A 596 41.31 -18.90 20.21
C LEU A 596 41.41 -17.38 20.03
N TYR A 597 42.18 -16.92 19.05
CA TYR A 597 42.13 -15.52 18.59
C TYR A 597 41.10 -15.35 17.46
N LEU A 598 40.68 -14.11 17.19
CA LEU A 598 39.73 -13.79 16.11
C LEU A 598 40.16 -14.39 14.75
N LEU A 599 41.46 -14.31 14.40
CA LEU A 599 42.00 -14.93 13.18
C LEU A 599 41.96 -16.47 13.21
N ASP A 600 42.02 -17.09 14.39
CA ASP A 600 41.85 -18.53 14.51
C ASP A 600 40.39 -18.92 14.17
N LEU A 601 39.40 -18.12 14.60
CA LEU A 601 37.98 -18.31 14.25
C LEU A 601 37.75 -18.23 12.73
N LYS A 602 38.35 -17.22 12.07
CA LYS A 602 38.32 -17.08 10.60
C LYS A 602 38.81 -18.37 9.92
N LYS A 603 40.02 -18.81 10.29
CA LYS A 603 40.65 -19.97 9.67
C LYS A 603 39.87 -21.26 9.93
N ILE A 604 39.23 -21.40 11.09
CA ILE A 604 38.37 -22.54 11.41
C ILE A 604 37.18 -22.58 10.46
N ILE A 605 36.49 -21.45 10.27
CA ILE A 605 35.33 -21.35 9.37
C ILE A 605 35.76 -21.57 7.91
N GLU A 606 36.86 -20.96 7.45
CA GLU A 606 37.32 -21.10 6.07
C GLU A 606 37.76 -22.52 5.71
N LYS A 607 38.42 -23.24 6.64
CA LYS A 607 38.87 -24.63 6.44
C LYS A 607 37.72 -25.65 6.52
N ASN A 608 36.62 -25.29 7.18
CA ASN A 608 35.44 -26.15 7.35
C ASN A 608 34.21 -25.53 6.69
N TRP A 609 34.39 -24.81 5.57
CA TRP A 609 33.35 -23.94 4.97
C TRP A 609 32.02 -24.64 4.72
N VAL A 610 32.04 -25.92 4.31
CA VAL A 610 30.83 -26.73 4.06
C VAL A 610 29.88 -26.73 5.25
N GLU A 611 30.38 -26.65 6.49
CA GLU A 611 29.55 -26.64 7.70
C GLU A 611 28.90 -25.27 7.96
N PHE A 612 29.46 -24.20 7.38
CA PHE A 612 29.09 -22.80 7.61
C PHE A 612 28.49 -22.11 6.37
N GLU A 613 28.50 -22.75 5.20
CA GLU A 613 28.04 -22.15 3.93
C GLU A 613 26.57 -21.71 3.99
N LYS A 614 25.72 -22.43 4.74
CA LYS A 614 24.31 -22.07 4.94
C LYS A 614 24.10 -20.84 5.83
N ILE A 615 25.11 -20.46 6.60
CA ILE A 615 25.08 -19.27 7.45
C ILE A 615 25.59 -18.07 6.65
N PHE A 616 26.77 -18.20 6.04
CA PHE A 616 27.49 -17.06 5.47
C PHE A 616 27.35 -16.90 3.94
N ASN A 617 26.83 -17.91 3.24
CA ASN A 617 26.52 -17.94 1.80
C ASN A 617 27.71 -17.79 0.83
N ASP A 618 28.59 -16.80 1.03
CA ASP A 618 29.74 -16.50 0.16
C ASP A 618 31.06 -16.46 0.95
N LYS A 619 32.00 -17.33 0.55
CA LYS A 619 33.30 -17.48 1.20
C LYS A 619 34.24 -16.31 0.94
N ASN A 620 34.19 -15.74 -0.28
CA ASN A 620 35.04 -14.63 -0.67
C ASN A 620 34.59 -13.36 0.05
N GLU A 621 33.29 -13.11 0.09
CA GLU A 621 32.69 -11.98 0.81
C GLU A 621 32.99 -12.07 2.32
N PHE A 622 32.78 -13.26 2.92
CA PHE A 622 33.19 -13.54 4.30
C PHE A 622 34.65 -13.17 4.55
N SER A 623 35.57 -13.66 3.70
CA SER A 623 37.01 -13.45 3.89
C SER A 623 37.39 -11.98 3.79
N ILE A 624 36.85 -11.26 2.79
CA ILE A 624 37.11 -9.84 2.53
C ILE A 624 36.61 -8.98 3.70
N PHE A 625 35.36 -9.15 4.12
CA PHE A 625 34.79 -8.37 5.23
C PHE A 625 35.47 -8.69 6.55
N PHE A 626 35.81 -9.95 6.80
CA PHE A 626 36.54 -10.34 8.00
C PHE A 626 37.94 -9.70 8.05
N ASP A 627 38.68 -9.76 6.94
CA ASP A 627 40.00 -9.14 6.84
C ASP A 627 39.92 -7.62 6.99
N PHE A 628 38.86 -7.01 6.46
CA PHE A 628 38.64 -5.58 6.63
C PHE A 628 38.37 -5.20 8.09
N ILE A 629 37.55 -5.96 8.80
CA ILE A 629 37.30 -5.76 10.24
C ILE A 629 38.58 -5.99 11.05
N ASN A 630 39.34 -7.06 10.77
CA ASN A 630 40.56 -7.37 11.49
C ASN A 630 41.70 -6.38 11.21
N LYS A 631 41.83 -5.89 9.97
CA LYS A 631 42.83 -4.88 9.57
C LYS A 631 42.59 -3.53 10.26
N ASN A 632 41.34 -3.19 10.54
CA ASN A 632 40.95 -1.98 11.25
C ASN A 632 40.88 -2.20 12.78
N ARG A 633 41.65 -3.17 13.31
CA ARG A 633 41.92 -3.32 14.75
C ARG A 633 42.82 -2.17 15.22
N VAL A 634 42.23 -1.20 15.91
CA VAL A 634 42.96 -0.05 16.46
C VAL A 634 43.36 -0.34 17.90
N ASP A 635 44.47 -1.04 18.08
CA ASP A 635 45.14 -1.13 19.39
C ASP A 635 45.95 0.16 19.59
N ALA A 636 45.38 1.12 20.31
CA ALA A 636 46.00 2.27 21.00
C ALA A 636 47.00 3.20 20.26
N HIS A 637 47.40 3.00 19.00
CA HIS A 637 48.31 3.91 18.30
C HIS A 637 47.94 4.19 16.83
N SER A 638 47.46 5.42 16.62
CA SER A 638 47.74 6.30 15.46
C SER A 638 47.39 5.85 14.03
N LYS A 639 46.13 5.47 13.76
CA LYS A 639 45.56 5.61 12.39
C LYS A 639 44.17 6.25 12.42
N SER A 640 44.01 7.37 11.71
CA SER A 640 42.70 7.94 11.38
C SER A 640 42.06 7.11 10.27
N ILE A 641 40.87 6.57 10.53
CA ILE A 641 40.06 5.86 9.53
C ILE A 641 39.40 6.91 8.61
N SER A 642 39.46 6.74 7.30
CA SER A 642 38.78 7.65 6.36
C SER A 642 37.27 7.42 6.37
N GLU A 643 36.45 8.41 5.98
CA GLU A 643 34.99 8.25 5.90
C GLU A 643 34.59 7.08 4.99
N LYS A 644 35.34 6.86 3.90
CA LYS A 644 35.13 5.72 2.99
C LYS A 644 35.45 4.38 3.66
N ASP A 645 36.54 4.31 4.42
CA ASP A 645 36.91 3.10 5.16
C ASP A 645 35.93 2.83 6.31
N LEU A 646 35.41 3.88 6.96
CA LEU A 646 34.39 3.76 8.00
C LEU A 646 33.08 3.20 7.43
N ALA A 647 32.63 3.72 6.29
CA ALA A 647 31.43 3.22 5.61
C ALA A 647 31.59 1.74 5.21
N LEU A 648 32.75 1.36 4.67
CA LEU A 648 33.05 -0.03 4.32
C LEU A 648 33.14 -0.93 5.58
N LEU A 649 33.63 -0.40 6.69
CA LEU A 649 33.71 -1.12 7.97
C LEU A 649 32.32 -1.37 8.55
N GLN A 650 31.44 -0.37 8.50
CA GLN A 650 30.04 -0.50 8.92
C GLN A 650 29.28 -1.49 8.05
N MET A 651 29.48 -1.45 6.74
CA MET A 651 28.90 -2.42 5.81
C MET A 651 29.38 -3.85 6.12
N SER A 652 30.67 -4.00 6.45
CA SER A 652 31.26 -5.29 6.82
C SER A 652 30.64 -5.83 8.12
N PHE A 653 30.50 -4.99 9.16
CA PHE A 653 29.86 -5.41 10.41
C PHE A 653 28.37 -5.76 10.22
N LYS A 654 27.63 -4.93 9.46
CA LYS A 654 26.21 -5.17 9.18
C LYS A 654 25.99 -6.50 8.48
N TRP A 655 26.83 -6.83 7.50
CA TRP A 655 26.77 -8.12 6.82
C TRP A 655 26.93 -9.28 7.80
N PHE A 656 27.87 -9.21 8.75
CA PHE A 656 28.01 -10.27 9.76
C PHE A 656 26.83 -10.31 10.72
N GLU A 657 26.34 -9.17 11.19
CA GLU A 657 25.20 -9.07 12.12
C GLU A 657 23.94 -9.70 11.52
N GLU A 658 23.60 -9.40 10.26
CA GLU A 658 22.47 -9.99 9.56
C GLU A 658 22.56 -11.51 9.41
N LYS A 659 23.78 -12.05 9.22
CA LYS A 659 24.00 -13.50 9.06
C LYS A 659 24.01 -14.25 10.39
N ILE A 660 24.32 -13.56 11.48
CA ILE A 660 24.54 -14.14 12.81
C ILE A 660 23.31 -13.99 13.71
N GLU A 661 22.52 -12.91 13.56
CA GLU A 661 21.34 -12.60 14.37
C GLU A 661 20.35 -13.77 14.57
N PRO A 662 20.07 -14.63 13.56
CA PRO A 662 19.22 -15.80 13.76
C PRO A 662 19.77 -16.86 14.73
N TYR A 663 21.04 -16.76 15.11
CA TYR A 663 21.79 -17.73 15.92
C TYR A 663 22.25 -17.18 17.28
N ASP A 664 21.81 -15.96 17.65
CA ASP A 664 22.26 -15.25 18.87
C ASP A 664 21.37 -15.51 20.11
N TYR A 665 20.42 -16.45 20.03
CA TYR A 665 19.50 -16.86 21.12
C TYR A 665 20.05 -17.96 22.03
#